data_AF-A0A964MB74-F1
#
_entry.id   AF-A0A964MB74-F1
#
_cell.length_a   1.000
_cell.length_b   1.000
_cell.length_c   1.000
_cell.angle_alpha   90.00
_cell.angle_beta   90.00
_cell.angle_gamma   90.00
#
_symmetry.space_group_name_H-M   'P 1'
#
loop_
_entity.id
_entity.type
_entity.pdbx_description
1 polymer ?
#
loop_
_entity_poly.entity_id
_entity_poly.type
_entity_poly.pdbx_seq_one_letter_code
_entity_poly.pdbx_strand_id
1 'polypeptide(L)'
;SARPGVVYQTSHNWVGRDTVPKAGAVPPTNTALGKSLTAGTIVCARCHAIHYVYSSASNTKPFLRVRNENDQMCLDCHRPRSTTSHTLGTHPVTMNYAAKATARPDEFYATPQNSNPANPTAAMKMSRSGAVVCTTCHGVHYTDSNSRTFDNASSARMGLLSTSRGLLLRTDLKGATVTDRNICTNCHKSADDPANTMARVKSHNGTKNQKVQCADCHGGHVDEADGTTPNAYLINRFMNISTQYGAVRNAKVLYQYTSVAQKNYNKDGFGVCVACHPTLPGTISTHLSSTNAADCRSCHTHSQGFSANCTQCHGFPPQANSAGGTSGYAKDGVRDYSTSGVFKDESATPHVSHAGGGSYYSFACDECHKGFSHNTGSFQDVYLTPAGTKAAANGATPAYNGTGSGTCSTTYCHSDGNGVYKSPTWANGKDDIMGLAPATRCGQCHSATPATGAHGRHISGGGTGKSYGCVNCHASTVSDGTTLLAAARTNNGTHVNAVKDKQFSGSVGDETLSGSTCSTVYCHSNGKGAAPVVAPVWGTAASGQCGACHRATGADPINSDGHLAHLTAAYGPNFDENSAASCANCHTYTNDLAATHVNGGIEVVAANCTTSCHKQSAVWTGGRVTCESCHTAPLSVIGGKTAPAKANFNASGHGQEGANYDASRTCDSCHDANSGHIDGVSGNQKRVAVNDNTLCAGCHNDAVKVPTVARRNVATHATALGVYDMGCKVCHDVHGTGNRGMVRTSLTFGTLTST
;
A
#
# COMPACT_ATOMS: atom_id res chain seq x y z
N SER A 1 54.66 -26.08 41.92
CA SER A 1 54.14 -24.85 41.30
C SER A 1 52.67 -25.07 41.00
N ALA A 2 51.79 -24.56 41.86
CA ALA A 2 50.34 -24.76 41.83
C ALA A 2 49.70 -23.74 40.88
N ARG A 3 48.92 -24.20 39.91
CA ARG A 3 48.07 -23.32 39.09
C ARG A 3 46.68 -23.21 39.73
N PRO A 4 46.19 -22.00 40.08
CA PRO A 4 44.84 -21.78 40.60
C PRO A 4 43.78 -22.13 39.55
N GLY A 5 42.61 -22.57 40.04
CA GLY A 5 41.51 -23.10 39.24
C GLY A 5 40.95 -22.10 38.23
N VAL A 6 41.07 -22.43 36.94
CA VAL A 6 40.03 -23.10 36.15
C VAL A 6 40.80 -23.95 35.15
N VAL A 7 40.88 -25.26 35.41
CA VAL A 7 41.57 -26.19 34.51
C VAL A 7 40.72 -26.25 33.24
N TYR A 8 41.16 -25.60 32.16
CA TYR A 8 40.68 -25.90 30.81
C TYR A 8 40.59 -27.42 30.73
N GLN A 9 39.38 -27.98 30.59
CA GLN A 9 39.12 -29.42 30.73
C GLN A 9 39.71 -30.20 29.53
N THR A 10 40.93 -29.91 29.12
CA THR A 10 41.57 -30.34 27.86
C THR A 10 42.27 -31.68 27.99
N SER A 11 42.04 -32.38 29.09
CA SER A 11 42.45 -33.77 29.27
C SER A 11 41.46 -34.47 30.20
N HIS A 12 41.60 -35.78 30.31
CA HIS A 12 40.80 -36.56 31.26
C HIS A 12 40.90 -35.98 32.69
N ASN A 13 39.87 -36.17 33.51
CA ASN A 13 39.95 -35.81 34.92
C ASN A 13 40.90 -36.78 35.67
N TRP A 14 42.17 -36.40 35.81
CA TRP A 14 43.27 -37.21 36.39
C TRP A 14 43.24 -37.38 37.92
N VAL A 15 42.10 -37.06 38.53
CA VAL A 15 41.77 -37.34 39.93
C VAL A 15 40.32 -37.83 40.08
N GLY A 16 39.67 -38.15 38.95
CA GLY A 16 38.29 -38.61 38.90
C GLY A 16 38.13 -40.08 39.28
N ARG A 17 36.90 -40.50 39.56
CA ARG A 17 36.55 -41.91 39.75
C ARG A 17 36.61 -42.65 38.42
N ASP A 18 37.03 -43.91 38.44
CA ASP A 18 36.98 -44.80 37.26
C ASP A 18 35.56 -45.33 36.96
N THR A 19 34.61 -45.10 37.88
CA THR A 19 33.19 -45.41 37.69
C THR A 19 32.38 -44.12 37.59
N VAL A 20 31.91 -43.82 36.37
CA VAL A 20 31.06 -42.66 36.08
C VAL A 20 29.95 -43.09 35.12
N PRO A 21 28.79 -43.53 35.63
CA PRO A 21 27.72 -44.09 34.80
C PRO A 21 27.24 -43.17 33.69
N LYS A 22 27.13 -41.85 33.94
CA LYS A 22 26.76 -40.84 32.92
C LYS A 22 27.77 -40.70 31.77
N ALA A 23 29.01 -41.14 31.97
CA ALA A 23 30.05 -41.16 30.95
C ALA A 23 30.22 -42.58 30.34
N GLY A 24 29.36 -43.52 30.70
CA GLY A 24 29.49 -44.93 30.35
C GLY A 24 30.77 -45.58 30.88
N ALA A 25 31.34 -45.05 31.98
CA ALA A 25 32.62 -45.51 32.52
C ALA A 25 32.42 -46.52 33.67
N VAL A 26 33.12 -47.64 33.59
CA VAL A 26 33.17 -48.74 34.55
C VAL A 26 34.62 -49.09 34.88
N PRO A 27 34.89 -49.79 36.01
CA PRO A 27 36.26 -50.21 36.34
C PRO A 27 36.88 -51.08 35.24
N PRO A 28 38.19 -50.93 34.95
CA PRO A 28 38.89 -51.75 33.98
C PRO A 28 38.94 -53.21 34.44
N THR A 29 38.86 -54.12 33.49
CA THR A 29 39.03 -55.56 33.73
C THR A 29 40.46 -56.01 33.43
N ASN A 30 41.22 -55.22 32.66
CA ASN A 30 42.60 -55.54 32.36
C ASN A 30 43.49 -55.32 33.59
N THR A 31 44.16 -56.38 34.04
CA THR A 31 45.02 -56.38 35.23
C THR A 31 46.23 -55.42 35.12
N ALA A 32 46.63 -55.05 33.91
CA ALA A 32 47.66 -54.03 33.69
C ALA A 32 47.16 -52.63 34.08
N LEU A 33 45.87 -52.35 33.91
CA LEU A 33 45.22 -51.08 34.25
C LEU A 33 44.68 -51.08 35.70
N GLY A 34 44.38 -52.24 36.27
CA GLY A 34 43.81 -52.41 37.62
C GLY A 34 44.83 -52.60 38.75
N LYS A 35 45.99 -51.94 38.73
CA LYS A 35 46.99 -52.06 39.82
C LYS A 35 46.45 -51.45 41.12
N SER A 36 46.80 -52.05 42.27
CA SER A 36 46.30 -51.66 43.60
C SER A 36 46.49 -50.18 43.92
N LEU A 37 47.67 -49.62 43.58
CA LEU A 37 48.02 -48.21 43.78
C LEU A 37 47.19 -47.21 42.97
N THR A 38 46.45 -47.68 41.96
CA THR A 38 45.64 -46.83 41.09
C THR A 38 44.15 -47.14 41.20
N ALA A 39 43.73 -48.10 42.02
CA ALA A 39 42.34 -48.59 42.10
C ALA A 39 41.32 -47.46 42.39
N GLY A 40 40.13 -47.54 41.79
CA GLY A 40 39.03 -46.58 41.97
C GLY A 40 39.23 -45.17 41.38
N THR A 41 40.42 -44.85 40.87
CA THR A 41 40.77 -43.50 40.39
C THR A 41 41.42 -43.52 39.00
N ILE A 42 41.18 -42.47 38.22
CA ILE A 42 41.86 -42.23 36.95
C ILE A 42 43.07 -41.34 37.21
N VAL A 43 44.27 -41.87 37.01
CA VAL A 43 45.55 -41.16 37.15
C VAL A 43 46.46 -41.51 35.97
N CYS A 44 47.48 -40.68 35.70
CA CYS A 44 48.40 -40.88 34.58
C CYS A 44 49.01 -42.30 34.59
N ALA A 45 49.39 -42.77 35.79
CA ALA A 45 50.01 -44.07 36.02
C ALA A 45 49.06 -45.25 35.75
N ARG A 46 47.75 -45.03 35.57
CA ARG A 46 46.81 -46.09 35.19
C ARG A 46 46.94 -46.44 33.72
N CYS A 47 47.16 -45.45 32.85
CA CYS A 47 47.31 -45.64 31.41
C CYS A 47 48.77 -45.81 31.00
N HIS A 48 49.70 -45.15 31.71
CA HIS A 48 51.12 -45.15 31.40
C HIS A 48 51.97 -45.91 32.44
N ALA A 49 53.06 -46.51 31.97
CA ALA A 49 54.09 -47.12 32.82
C ALA A 49 55.48 -46.71 32.34
N ILE A 50 56.11 -45.77 33.05
CA ILE A 50 57.48 -45.30 32.74
C ILE A 50 58.55 -46.39 32.90
N HIS A 51 58.23 -47.48 33.61
CA HIS A 51 59.10 -48.66 33.75
C HIS A 51 58.90 -49.69 32.63
N TYR A 52 57.96 -49.46 31.70
CA TYR A 52 57.78 -50.32 30.54
C TYR A 52 58.64 -49.84 29.37
N VAL A 53 59.01 -50.76 28.50
CA VAL A 53 59.64 -50.43 27.21
C VAL A 53 58.72 -49.55 26.37
N TYR A 54 59.30 -48.68 25.55
CA TYR A 54 58.60 -47.68 24.74
C TYR A 54 57.47 -48.28 23.88
N SER A 55 57.67 -49.48 23.33
CA SER A 55 56.65 -50.29 22.63
C SER A 55 57.04 -51.77 22.61
N SER A 56 56.06 -52.69 22.58
CA SER A 56 56.27 -54.14 22.64
C SER A 56 55.06 -54.90 22.09
N ALA A 57 55.15 -56.24 22.12
CA ALA A 57 54.01 -57.09 21.77
C ALA A 57 52.83 -57.00 22.74
N SER A 58 52.94 -56.34 23.89
CA SER A 58 51.85 -56.19 24.88
C SER A 58 51.50 -54.74 25.20
N ASN A 59 52.23 -53.76 24.65
CA ASN A 59 52.01 -52.34 24.90
C ASN A 59 52.20 -51.44 23.67
N THR A 60 51.62 -50.23 23.72
CA THR A 60 51.72 -49.24 22.64
C THR A 60 52.50 -48.01 23.09
N LYS A 61 53.25 -47.39 22.16
CA LYS A 61 53.98 -46.14 22.42
C LYS A 61 53.07 -44.95 22.77
N PRO A 62 53.55 -43.95 23.54
CA PRO A 62 54.77 -43.96 24.34
C PRO A 62 54.44 -44.43 25.76
N PHE A 63 54.81 -45.67 26.10
CA PHE A 63 54.65 -46.22 27.45
C PHE A 63 53.20 -46.49 27.91
N LEU A 64 52.26 -46.79 27.01
CA LEU A 64 50.94 -47.27 27.43
C LEU A 64 51.10 -48.62 28.14
N ARG A 65 50.17 -48.97 29.04
CA ARG A 65 50.21 -50.25 29.77
C ARG A 65 49.70 -51.44 28.96
N VAL A 66 48.89 -51.16 27.95
CA VAL A 66 48.22 -52.14 27.11
C VAL A 66 48.38 -51.77 25.65
N ARG A 67 48.17 -52.73 24.77
CA ARG A 67 47.93 -52.48 23.34
C ARG A 67 46.73 -51.55 23.17
N ASN A 68 46.85 -50.57 22.29
CA ASN A 68 45.81 -49.56 22.06
C ASN A 68 45.66 -49.17 20.59
N GLU A 69 45.99 -50.06 19.65
CA GLU A 69 45.84 -49.83 18.20
C GLU A 69 44.38 -49.67 17.73
N ASN A 70 43.41 -50.12 18.53
CA ASN A 70 41.96 -49.98 18.29
C ASN A 70 41.23 -49.58 19.59
N ASP A 71 41.85 -48.73 20.40
CA ASP A 71 41.29 -48.21 21.65
C ASP A 71 40.91 -49.26 22.71
N GLN A 72 41.62 -50.40 22.75
CA GLN A 72 41.37 -51.45 23.74
C GLN A 72 41.44 -50.92 25.19
N MET A 73 42.29 -49.93 25.46
CA MET A 73 42.36 -49.27 26.77
C MET A 73 41.10 -48.45 27.08
N CYS A 74 40.60 -47.69 26.09
CA CYS A 74 39.41 -46.87 26.24
C CYS A 74 38.18 -47.76 26.39
N LEU A 75 38.08 -48.80 25.55
CA LEU A 75 37.00 -49.76 25.55
C LEU A 75 36.98 -50.58 26.83
N ASP A 76 38.10 -50.82 27.52
CA ASP A 76 38.07 -51.50 28.81
C ASP A 76 37.35 -50.67 29.90
N CYS A 77 37.51 -49.35 29.95
CA CYS A 77 36.74 -48.53 30.90
C CYS A 77 35.36 -48.16 30.35
N HIS A 78 35.20 -47.98 29.04
CA HIS A 78 33.97 -47.56 28.39
C HIS A 78 33.24 -48.71 27.67
N ARG A 79 33.36 -49.94 28.19
CA ARG A 79 32.74 -51.15 27.61
C ARG A 79 31.25 -50.98 27.27
N PRO A 80 30.42 -50.32 28.10
CA PRO A 80 29.01 -50.08 27.76
C PRO A 80 28.79 -49.35 26.43
N ARG A 81 29.79 -48.59 25.95
CA ARG A 81 29.74 -47.86 24.68
C ARG A 81 30.38 -48.60 23.51
N SER A 82 30.90 -49.80 23.73
CA SER A 82 31.50 -50.66 22.71
C SER A 82 30.42 -51.35 21.86
N THR A 83 29.72 -50.58 21.05
CA THR A 83 28.58 -51.04 20.25
C THR A 83 28.76 -50.69 18.78
N THR A 84 28.20 -51.54 17.92
CA THR A 84 28.20 -51.40 16.47
C THR A 84 26.90 -50.74 15.95
N SER A 85 26.00 -50.33 16.84
CA SER A 85 24.67 -49.80 16.51
C SER A 85 24.32 -48.56 17.33
N HIS A 86 23.91 -47.50 16.63
CA HIS A 86 23.49 -46.24 17.24
C HIS A 86 22.23 -46.37 18.10
N THR A 87 21.45 -47.43 17.89
CA THR A 87 20.23 -47.72 18.67
C THR A 87 20.49 -47.98 20.15
N LEU A 88 21.75 -48.27 20.52
CA LEU A 88 22.18 -48.50 21.90
C LEU A 88 22.63 -47.20 22.60
N GLY A 89 22.33 -46.03 22.03
CA GLY A 89 22.52 -44.74 22.72
C GLY A 89 23.89 -44.11 22.56
N THR A 90 24.72 -44.61 21.66
CA THR A 90 26.05 -44.07 21.37
C THR A 90 26.38 -44.24 19.90
N HIS A 91 27.20 -43.35 19.34
CA HIS A 91 27.71 -43.58 17.98
C HIS A 91 28.44 -44.94 17.88
N PRO A 92 28.24 -45.69 16.77
CA PRO A 92 28.90 -46.97 16.55
C PRO A 92 30.43 -46.85 16.54
N VAL A 93 31.09 -47.74 17.25
CA VAL A 93 32.56 -47.91 17.26
C VAL A 93 32.92 -49.34 16.88
N THR A 94 34.20 -49.60 16.62
CA THR A 94 34.74 -50.91 16.16
C THR A 94 34.22 -51.34 14.77
N MET A 95 33.72 -50.39 13.99
CA MET A 95 33.15 -50.60 12.65
C MET A 95 34.05 -50.01 11.57
N ASN A 96 34.24 -50.72 10.45
CA ASN A 96 34.98 -50.17 9.31
C ASN A 96 34.21 -49.00 8.66
N TYR A 97 34.81 -47.80 8.67
CA TYR A 97 34.16 -46.59 8.17
C TYR A 97 33.92 -46.64 6.66
N ALA A 98 34.93 -47.04 5.89
CA ALA A 98 34.86 -47.05 4.43
C ALA A 98 33.73 -47.95 3.93
N ALA A 99 33.57 -49.14 4.51
CA ALA A 99 32.48 -50.05 4.18
C ALA A 99 31.09 -49.42 4.43
N LYS A 100 30.95 -48.64 5.52
CA LYS A 100 29.69 -47.94 5.82
C LYS A 100 29.44 -46.77 4.88
N ALA A 101 30.47 -45.99 4.57
CA ALA A 101 30.37 -44.86 3.64
C ALA A 101 30.00 -45.31 2.22
N THR A 102 30.62 -46.40 1.72
CA THR A 102 30.31 -46.98 0.41
C THR A 102 28.87 -47.51 0.33
N ALA A 103 28.33 -48.06 1.41
CA ALA A 103 26.94 -48.55 1.43
C ALA A 103 25.90 -47.42 1.41
N ARG A 104 26.29 -46.18 1.76
CA ARG A 104 25.40 -45.01 1.88
C ARG A 104 26.10 -43.74 1.38
N PRO A 105 26.47 -43.66 0.09
CA PRO A 105 27.29 -42.57 -0.45
C PRO A 105 26.59 -41.20 -0.43
N ASP A 106 25.25 -41.17 -0.40
CA ASP A 106 24.47 -39.94 -0.29
C ASP A 106 24.45 -39.35 1.13
N GLU A 107 24.75 -40.17 2.14
CA GLU A 107 24.67 -39.81 3.55
C GLU A 107 26.05 -39.56 4.18
N PHE A 108 27.11 -40.19 3.65
CA PHE A 108 28.45 -40.14 4.22
C PHE A 108 29.50 -39.69 3.19
N TYR A 109 30.56 -39.03 3.68
CA TYR A 109 31.76 -38.82 2.87
C TYR A 109 32.56 -40.12 2.74
N ALA A 110 33.13 -40.37 1.57
CA ALA A 110 34.00 -41.53 1.33
C ALA A 110 35.17 -41.59 2.32
N THR A 111 35.72 -40.42 2.67
CA THR A 111 36.69 -40.24 3.76
C THR A 111 36.21 -39.12 4.69
N PRO A 112 36.47 -39.23 6.00
CA PRO A 112 36.16 -38.15 6.92
C PRO A 112 36.86 -36.86 6.50
N GLN A 113 36.11 -35.77 6.44
CA GLN A 113 36.61 -34.44 6.16
C GLN A 113 37.23 -33.85 7.43
N ASN A 114 38.23 -32.97 7.31
CA ASN A 114 38.79 -32.24 8.45
C ASN A 114 38.11 -30.86 8.56
N SER A 115 37.71 -30.46 9.76
CA SER A 115 37.10 -29.13 9.99
C SER A 115 38.09 -27.99 9.77
N ASN A 116 39.39 -28.27 9.97
CA ASN A 116 40.45 -27.34 9.66
C ASN A 116 41.64 -28.10 9.04
N PRO A 117 41.75 -28.18 7.71
CA PRO A 117 42.84 -28.88 7.04
C PRO A 117 44.25 -28.40 7.43
N ALA A 118 44.40 -27.13 7.84
CA ALA A 118 45.67 -26.59 8.33
C ALA A 118 46.04 -27.12 9.74
N ASN A 119 45.08 -27.71 10.46
CA ASN A 119 45.28 -28.33 11.76
C ASN A 119 45.07 -29.86 11.70
N PRO A 120 46.14 -30.65 11.58
CA PRO A 120 46.06 -32.12 11.56
C PRO A 120 45.62 -32.75 12.89
N THR A 121 45.58 -32.01 13.99
CA THR A 121 45.10 -32.54 15.28
C THR A 121 43.57 -32.63 15.31
N ALA A 122 42.88 -31.84 14.48
CA ALA A 122 41.43 -31.82 14.35
C ALA A 122 40.86 -32.89 13.41
N ALA A 123 41.72 -33.64 12.71
CA ALA A 123 41.30 -34.68 11.80
C ALA A 123 40.65 -35.88 12.52
N MET A 124 39.57 -36.41 11.95
CA MET A 124 38.94 -37.65 12.39
C MET A 124 39.82 -38.85 11.99
N LYS A 125 40.58 -39.39 12.94
CA LYS A 125 41.54 -40.46 12.67
C LYS A 125 40.91 -41.84 12.88
N MET A 126 40.83 -42.61 11.81
CA MET A 126 40.45 -44.03 11.92
C MET A 126 41.57 -44.83 12.58
N SER A 127 41.20 -45.96 13.18
CA SER A 127 42.18 -46.91 13.67
C SER A 127 43.04 -47.47 12.54
N ARG A 128 44.12 -48.20 12.87
CA ARG A 128 44.99 -48.80 11.86
C ARG A 128 44.25 -49.80 10.95
N SER A 129 43.17 -50.41 11.42
CA SER A 129 42.30 -51.30 10.63
C SER A 129 41.21 -50.57 9.85
N GLY A 130 41.19 -49.22 9.87
CA GLY A 130 40.17 -48.40 9.22
C GLY A 130 38.85 -48.33 9.98
N ALA A 131 38.84 -48.70 11.27
CA ALA A 131 37.64 -48.67 12.09
C ALA A 131 37.44 -47.30 12.75
N VAL A 132 36.16 -46.91 12.92
CA VAL A 132 35.75 -45.83 13.82
C VAL A 132 35.99 -46.30 15.25
N VAL A 133 36.77 -45.55 16.01
CA VAL A 133 37.10 -45.84 17.42
C VAL A 133 36.91 -44.59 18.28
N CYS A 134 37.02 -44.70 19.60
CA CYS A 134 36.80 -43.59 20.52
C CYS A 134 37.69 -42.38 20.19
N THR A 135 38.96 -42.64 19.91
CA THR A 135 40.00 -41.69 19.55
C THR A 135 39.88 -41.19 18.12
N THR A 136 38.90 -41.64 17.35
CA THR A 136 38.51 -40.97 16.10
C THR A 136 37.90 -39.61 16.40
N CYS A 137 37.01 -39.54 17.39
CA CYS A 137 36.31 -38.30 17.77
C CYS A 137 36.97 -37.61 18.95
N HIS A 138 37.51 -38.38 19.90
CA HIS A 138 38.08 -37.87 21.14
C HIS A 138 39.61 -37.77 21.11
N GLY A 139 40.12 -36.82 21.89
CA GLY A 139 41.52 -36.78 22.30
C GLY A 139 41.64 -36.90 23.82
N VAL A 140 42.79 -37.34 24.31
CA VAL A 140 43.00 -37.62 25.75
C VAL A 140 43.84 -36.53 26.42
N HIS A 141 44.71 -35.87 25.64
CA HIS A 141 45.65 -34.85 26.11
C HIS A 141 45.56 -33.61 25.23
N TYR A 142 45.55 -32.44 25.86
CA TYR A 142 45.60 -31.13 25.20
C TYR A 142 44.47 -30.91 24.18
N THR A 143 43.33 -31.56 24.37
CA THR A 143 42.20 -31.57 23.43
C THR A 143 41.08 -30.70 23.93
N ASP A 144 40.80 -29.62 23.21
CA ASP A 144 39.91 -28.54 23.66
C ASP A 144 38.60 -28.43 22.88
N SER A 145 38.27 -29.41 22.04
CA SER A 145 37.02 -29.39 21.24
C SER A 145 36.93 -28.20 20.29
N ASN A 146 38.06 -27.74 19.76
CA ASN A 146 38.15 -26.59 18.87
C ASN A 146 39.16 -26.82 17.74
N SER A 147 38.71 -26.78 16.48
CA SER A 147 39.60 -27.09 15.35
C SER A 147 40.60 -25.97 15.01
N ARG A 148 40.43 -24.77 15.59
CA ARG A 148 41.31 -23.61 15.33
C ARG A 148 42.62 -23.67 16.11
N THR A 149 42.67 -24.52 17.14
CA THR A 149 43.78 -24.65 18.08
C THR A 149 44.44 -26.00 17.89
N PHE A 150 45.78 -26.03 17.78
CA PHE A 150 46.48 -27.30 17.67
C PHE A 150 46.50 -28.01 19.02
N ASP A 151 45.96 -29.23 19.08
CA ASP A 151 45.96 -30.06 20.29
C ASP A 151 47.36 -30.62 20.54
N ASN A 152 48.22 -29.84 21.17
CA ASN A 152 49.57 -30.24 21.52
C ASN A 152 50.09 -29.55 22.79
N ALA A 153 51.18 -30.08 23.33
CA ALA A 153 51.79 -29.58 24.56
C ALA A 153 52.28 -28.13 24.44
N SER A 154 52.73 -27.69 23.25
CA SER A 154 53.18 -26.32 23.02
C SER A 154 52.02 -25.34 23.11
N SER A 155 50.90 -25.60 22.42
CA SER A 155 49.67 -24.81 22.52
C SER A 155 49.15 -24.73 23.95
N ALA A 156 49.18 -25.85 24.68
CA ALA A 156 48.78 -25.90 26.08
C ALA A 156 49.67 -25.03 26.98
N ARG A 157 51.00 -25.08 26.77
CA ARG A 157 51.98 -24.30 27.54
C ARG A 157 51.87 -22.80 27.25
N MET A 158 51.58 -22.45 25.99
CA MET A 158 51.37 -21.07 25.54
C MET A 158 49.98 -20.52 25.90
N GLY A 159 49.11 -21.32 26.51
CA GLY A 159 47.76 -20.88 26.88
C GLY A 159 46.84 -20.65 25.68
N LEU A 160 47.11 -21.29 24.54
CA LEU A 160 46.34 -21.14 23.31
C LEU A 160 45.13 -22.07 23.23
N LEU A 161 45.01 -23.04 24.14
CA LEU A 161 43.86 -23.95 24.18
C LEU A 161 42.66 -23.29 24.86
N SER A 162 41.49 -23.54 24.30
CA SER A 162 40.19 -23.20 24.86
C SER A 162 39.70 -24.25 25.87
N THR A 163 38.47 -24.09 26.38
CA THR A 163 37.85 -25.10 27.25
C THR A 163 37.15 -26.18 26.43
N SER A 164 37.49 -27.44 26.67
CA SER A 164 36.80 -28.57 26.02
C SER A 164 35.35 -28.76 26.47
N ARG A 165 34.96 -28.06 27.55
CA ARG A 165 33.66 -28.22 28.25
C ARG A 165 33.42 -29.66 28.72
N GLY A 166 34.49 -30.44 28.88
CA GLY A 166 34.48 -31.82 29.35
C GLY A 166 34.24 -32.86 28.24
N LEU A 167 34.15 -32.42 26.97
CA LEU A 167 33.84 -33.29 25.84
C LEU A 167 35.07 -33.95 25.23
N LEU A 168 36.23 -33.28 25.33
CA LEU A 168 37.51 -33.76 24.80
C LEU A 168 37.43 -34.19 23.32
N LEU A 169 36.77 -33.39 22.47
CA LEU A 169 36.64 -33.68 21.04
C LEU A 169 37.84 -33.14 20.29
N ARG A 170 38.28 -33.85 19.24
CA ARG A 170 39.38 -33.37 18.39
C ARG A 170 39.04 -32.10 17.62
N THR A 171 37.75 -31.87 17.37
CA THR A 171 37.25 -30.81 16.53
C THR A 171 36.03 -30.16 17.17
N ASP A 172 35.49 -29.15 16.52
CA ASP A 172 34.37 -28.38 17.03
C ASP A 172 33.12 -29.25 17.17
N LEU A 173 32.47 -29.18 18.34
CA LEU A 173 31.12 -29.73 18.52
C LEU A 173 30.13 -29.07 17.54
N LYS A 174 30.33 -27.78 17.25
CA LYS A 174 29.53 -26.96 16.34
C LYS A 174 30.44 -26.00 15.58
N GLY A 175 30.13 -25.78 14.31
CA GLY A 175 30.83 -24.79 13.49
C GLY A 175 30.50 -23.37 13.92
N ALA A 176 31.31 -22.38 13.50
CA ALA A 176 31.03 -20.97 13.76
C ALA A 176 29.76 -20.47 13.02
N THR A 177 29.47 -21.11 11.89
CA THR A 177 28.26 -21.02 11.08
C THR A 177 27.72 -22.44 10.83
N VAL A 178 26.52 -22.55 10.27
CA VAL A 178 25.90 -23.87 9.97
C VAL A 178 26.56 -24.60 8.80
N THR A 179 27.28 -23.89 7.95
CA THR A 179 28.01 -24.45 6.80
C THR A 179 29.42 -24.88 7.17
N ASP A 180 29.94 -24.39 8.31
CA ASP A 180 31.25 -24.81 8.80
C ASP A 180 31.19 -26.27 9.25
N ARG A 181 32.26 -27.00 8.92
CA ARG A 181 32.42 -28.39 9.33
C ARG A 181 32.50 -28.50 10.85
N ASN A 182 31.77 -29.46 11.40
CA ASN A 182 31.77 -29.81 12.81
C ASN A 182 31.83 -31.33 12.95
N ILE A 183 31.97 -31.83 14.18
CA ILE A 183 32.12 -33.26 14.48
C ILE A 183 31.12 -34.15 13.73
N CYS A 184 29.88 -33.69 13.52
CA CYS A 184 28.86 -34.44 12.78
C CYS A 184 29.12 -34.39 11.27
N THR A 185 29.34 -33.19 10.72
CA THR A 185 29.51 -32.96 9.28
C THR A 185 30.91 -33.29 8.76
N ASN A 186 31.83 -33.74 9.61
CA ASN A 186 33.09 -34.38 9.21
C ASN A 186 32.84 -35.72 8.50
N CYS A 187 31.83 -36.49 8.93
CA CYS A 187 31.50 -37.80 8.38
C CYS A 187 30.18 -37.79 7.60
N HIS A 188 29.18 -37.07 8.11
CA HIS A 188 27.84 -37.03 7.51
C HIS A 188 27.70 -35.87 6.52
N LYS A 189 27.14 -36.15 5.35
CA LYS A 189 26.77 -35.12 4.36
C LYS A 189 25.56 -34.32 4.85
N SER A 190 25.63 -33.01 4.69
CA SER A 190 24.54 -32.08 5.00
C SER A 190 24.17 -31.27 3.76
N ALA A 191 22.89 -30.95 3.60
CA ALA A 191 22.37 -30.02 2.60
C ALA A 191 22.66 -28.54 2.97
N ASP A 192 23.35 -28.29 4.09
CA ASP A 192 24.00 -27.00 4.36
C ASP A 192 25.15 -26.74 3.37
N ASP A 193 25.80 -27.78 2.87
CA ASP A 193 26.84 -27.70 1.85
C ASP A 193 26.22 -27.92 0.47
N PRO A 194 26.19 -26.90 -0.41
CA PRO A 194 25.54 -26.97 -1.72
C PRO A 194 26.08 -28.08 -2.64
N ALA A 195 27.28 -28.59 -2.38
CA ALA A 195 27.84 -29.70 -3.16
C ALA A 195 27.12 -31.04 -2.89
N ASN A 196 26.36 -31.16 -1.80
CA ASN A 196 25.66 -32.40 -1.44
C ASN A 196 24.16 -32.32 -1.80
N THR A 197 23.85 -32.30 -3.09
CA THR A 197 22.47 -32.18 -3.61
C THR A 197 21.51 -33.29 -3.16
N MET A 198 22.05 -34.45 -2.77
CA MET A 198 21.28 -35.62 -2.30
C MET A 198 21.24 -35.77 -0.78
N ALA A 199 21.84 -34.84 -0.03
CA ALA A 199 21.87 -34.94 1.43
C ALA A 199 20.46 -34.82 2.03
N ARG A 200 20.18 -35.71 3.00
CA ARG A 200 18.84 -35.86 3.60
C ARG A 200 18.63 -35.05 4.87
N VAL A 201 19.69 -34.40 5.37
CA VAL A 201 19.70 -33.66 6.62
C VAL A 201 20.30 -32.28 6.40
N LYS A 202 19.83 -31.32 7.18
CA LYS A 202 20.30 -29.93 7.16
C LYS A 202 20.18 -29.34 8.56
N SER A 203 21.04 -28.37 8.88
CA SER A 203 20.95 -27.60 10.12
C SER A 203 19.68 -26.74 10.12
N HIS A 204 19.11 -26.53 11.31
CA HIS A 204 17.93 -25.69 11.48
C HIS A 204 18.32 -24.21 11.53
N ASN A 205 18.69 -23.63 10.38
CA ASN A 205 19.17 -22.24 10.34
C ASN A 205 18.10 -21.20 9.99
N GLY A 206 17.02 -21.59 9.31
CA GLY A 206 15.93 -20.71 8.86
C GLY A 206 16.39 -19.48 8.05
N THR A 207 15.46 -18.59 7.70
CA THR A 207 15.79 -17.27 7.10
C THR A 207 16.38 -16.29 8.12
N LYS A 208 16.21 -16.59 9.42
CA LYS A 208 16.67 -15.77 10.54
C LYS A 208 18.09 -16.11 11.01
N ASN A 209 18.80 -17.05 10.39
CA ASN A 209 20.17 -17.42 10.78
C ASN A 209 20.30 -17.77 12.28
N GLN A 210 19.47 -18.69 12.74
CA GLN A 210 19.36 -19.07 14.17
C GLN A 210 20.57 -19.87 14.68
N LYS A 211 21.39 -20.41 13.76
CA LYS A 211 22.58 -21.23 14.02
C LYS A 211 22.33 -22.51 14.84
N VAL A 212 21.13 -23.09 14.76
CA VAL A 212 20.85 -24.39 15.39
C VAL A 212 21.43 -25.49 14.50
N GLN A 213 22.42 -26.22 15.02
CA GLN A 213 23.18 -27.22 14.27
C GLN A 213 22.86 -28.64 14.74
N CYS A 214 23.42 -29.65 14.06
CA CYS A 214 23.18 -31.06 14.36
C CYS A 214 23.33 -31.39 15.86
N ALA A 215 24.39 -30.89 16.50
CA ALA A 215 24.70 -31.17 17.91
C ALA A 215 23.74 -30.50 18.92
N ASP A 216 22.90 -29.56 18.49
CA ASP A 216 21.83 -29.00 19.32
C ASP A 216 20.73 -30.02 19.56
N CYS A 217 20.37 -30.78 18.51
CA CYS A 217 19.29 -31.76 18.55
C CYS A 217 19.81 -33.18 18.83
N HIS A 218 20.98 -33.52 18.30
CA HIS A 218 21.59 -34.84 18.38
C HIS A 218 22.81 -34.83 19.30
N GLY A 219 22.97 -35.90 20.07
CA GLY A 219 24.14 -36.13 20.91
C GLY A 219 25.08 -37.15 20.29
N GLY A 220 26.36 -37.10 20.71
CA GLY A 220 27.31 -38.19 20.47
C GLY A 220 26.89 -39.48 21.21
N HIS A 221 26.33 -39.28 22.40
CA HIS A 221 25.85 -40.31 23.31
C HIS A 221 24.62 -39.77 24.06
N VAL A 222 23.61 -40.62 24.29
CA VAL A 222 22.34 -40.28 24.96
C VAL A 222 21.89 -41.37 25.95
N ASP A 223 22.84 -42.23 26.35
CA ASP A 223 22.71 -43.28 27.34
C ASP A 223 22.65 -42.69 28.77
N GLU A 224 21.66 -43.11 29.57
CA GLU A 224 21.51 -42.73 30.98
C GLU A 224 21.61 -43.96 31.87
N ALA A 225 22.14 -43.77 33.08
CA ALA A 225 22.22 -44.78 34.13
C ALA A 225 20.91 -44.94 34.91
N ASP A 226 19.81 -44.38 34.39
CA ASP A 226 18.49 -44.30 35.02
C ASP A 226 17.54 -45.44 34.63
N GLY A 227 18.02 -46.42 33.83
CA GLY A 227 17.25 -47.59 33.41
C GLY A 227 16.38 -47.38 32.16
N THR A 228 16.44 -46.22 31.51
CA THR A 228 15.63 -45.93 30.31
C THR A 228 16.36 -46.23 29.01
N THR A 229 15.65 -46.78 28.02
CA THR A 229 16.23 -47.14 26.71
C THR A 229 16.60 -45.91 25.88
N PRO A 230 17.83 -45.82 25.34
CA PRO A 230 18.23 -44.76 24.43
C PRO A 230 17.41 -44.75 23.12
N ASN A 231 17.34 -43.60 22.44
CA ASN A 231 16.60 -43.49 21.18
C ASN A 231 17.47 -43.81 19.95
N ALA A 232 16.85 -44.39 18.92
CA ALA A 232 17.51 -44.79 17.67
C ALA A 232 18.08 -43.62 16.84
N TYR A 233 17.78 -42.36 17.16
CA TYR A 233 18.26 -41.21 16.40
C TYR A 233 19.26 -40.36 17.19
N LEU A 234 19.70 -40.83 18.36
CA LEU A 234 20.59 -40.11 19.27
C LEU A 234 20.12 -38.68 19.59
N ILE A 235 18.82 -38.43 19.62
CA ILE A 235 18.24 -37.13 19.98
C ILE A 235 18.52 -36.84 21.45
N ASN A 236 19.01 -35.64 21.75
CA ASN A 236 19.27 -35.19 23.11
C ASN A 236 17.98 -35.29 23.95
N ARG A 237 18.07 -35.86 25.15
CA ARG A 237 16.92 -35.98 26.06
C ARG A 237 16.45 -34.64 26.60
N PHE A 238 17.36 -33.68 26.66
CA PHE A 238 17.09 -32.32 27.10
C PHE A 238 17.70 -31.33 26.12
N MET A 239 16.88 -30.43 25.58
CA MET A 239 17.35 -29.37 24.70
C MET A 239 17.92 -28.22 25.52
N ASN A 240 19.14 -27.83 25.18
CA ASN A 240 19.88 -26.72 25.78
C ASN A 240 20.48 -25.86 24.67
N ILE A 241 19.67 -24.99 24.10
CA ILE A 241 19.98 -24.24 22.89
C ILE A 241 19.95 -22.75 23.21
N SER A 242 20.95 -22.00 22.75
CA SER A 242 20.98 -20.54 22.91
C SER A 242 21.20 -19.91 21.54
N THR A 243 20.26 -19.07 21.13
CA THR A 243 20.34 -18.30 19.89
C THR A 243 20.18 -16.81 20.21
N GLN A 244 20.43 -15.96 19.23
CA GLN A 244 20.14 -14.52 19.34
C GLN A 244 18.64 -14.21 19.54
N TYR A 245 17.76 -15.18 19.29
CA TYR A 245 16.30 -15.02 19.42
C TYR A 245 15.73 -15.60 20.72
N GLY A 246 16.59 -16.12 21.59
CA GLY A 246 16.17 -16.72 22.85
C GLY A 246 16.90 -18.01 23.16
N ALA A 247 16.52 -18.57 24.31
CA ALA A 247 17.21 -19.68 24.93
C ALA A 247 16.22 -20.75 25.39
N VAL A 248 16.51 -21.99 25.04
CA VAL A 248 15.88 -23.20 25.59
C VAL A 248 16.85 -23.79 26.62
N ARG A 249 16.35 -24.10 27.81
CA ARG A 249 17.15 -24.65 28.91
C ARG A 249 16.43 -25.83 29.52
N ASN A 250 17.11 -26.97 29.57
CA ASN A 250 16.62 -28.21 30.16
C ASN A 250 15.22 -28.63 29.67
N ALA A 251 14.88 -28.31 28.41
CA ALA A 251 13.56 -28.64 27.88
C ALA A 251 13.51 -30.13 27.55
N LYS A 252 12.62 -30.84 28.23
CA LYS A 252 12.53 -32.30 28.16
C LYS A 252 11.99 -32.76 26.81
N VAL A 253 12.72 -33.67 26.16
CA VAL A 253 12.29 -34.39 24.96
C VAL A 253 12.00 -35.83 25.36
N LEU A 254 10.72 -36.18 25.49
CA LEU A 254 10.30 -37.54 25.81
C LEU A 254 10.22 -38.38 24.52
N TYR A 255 11.34 -38.99 24.13
CA TYR A 255 11.39 -39.99 23.06
C TYR A 255 11.38 -41.40 23.67
N GLN A 256 10.25 -41.84 24.24
CA GLN A 256 10.17 -43.17 24.85
C GLN A 256 9.83 -44.24 23.79
N TYR A 257 10.74 -45.20 23.70
CA TYR A 257 10.84 -46.22 22.66
C TYR A 257 10.15 -47.52 23.11
N THR A 258 8.82 -47.56 23.18
CA THR A 258 8.12 -48.85 23.39
C THR A 258 7.48 -49.40 22.12
N SER A 259 7.35 -48.61 21.04
CA SER A 259 7.02 -49.13 19.70
C SER A 259 7.24 -48.09 18.59
N VAL A 260 7.29 -48.55 17.34
CA VAL A 260 7.34 -47.71 16.12
C VAL A 260 6.16 -46.72 16.04
N ALA A 261 5.07 -46.99 16.78
CA ALA A 261 3.85 -46.19 16.83
C ALA A 261 3.90 -45.02 17.85
N GLN A 262 4.87 -44.98 18.77
CA GLN A 262 4.96 -43.96 19.83
C GLN A 262 6.15 -43.00 19.66
N LYS A 263 6.37 -42.51 18.43
CA LYS A 263 7.31 -41.42 18.16
C LYS A 263 6.67 -40.10 18.59
N ASN A 264 6.85 -39.69 19.83
CA ASN A 264 6.18 -38.49 20.38
C ASN A 264 6.69 -37.18 19.73
N TYR A 265 5.96 -36.74 18.70
CA TYR A 265 5.90 -35.36 18.25
C TYR A 265 4.54 -34.82 18.71
N ASN A 266 4.31 -34.82 20.03
CA ASN A 266 3.01 -34.48 20.58
C ASN A 266 2.92 -32.95 20.79
N LYS A 267 1.96 -32.29 20.12
CA LYS A 267 1.66 -30.87 20.33
C LYS A 267 1.17 -30.55 21.76
N ASP A 268 0.60 -31.54 22.45
CA ASP A 268 -0.13 -31.38 23.71
C ASP A 268 0.74 -31.56 24.97
N GLY A 269 2.05 -31.80 24.84
CA GLY A 269 2.91 -31.90 26.02
C GLY A 269 4.40 -31.96 25.77
N PHE A 270 4.89 -33.00 25.08
CA PHE A 270 6.33 -33.26 24.94
C PHE A 270 6.70 -33.79 23.56
N GLY A 271 7.81 -33.29 22.99
CA GLY A 271 8.33 -33.70 21.69
C GLY A 271 9.51 -32.85 21.24
N VAL A 272 10.28 -33.34 20.26
CA VAL A 272 11.51 -32.68 19.80
C VAL A 272 11.25 -31.25 19.27
N CYS A 273 10.13 -31.04 18.58
CA CYS A 273 9.75 -29.74 18.03
C CYS A 273 9.23 -28.80 19.13
N VAL A 274 8.30 -29.27 19.98
CA VAL A 274 7.66 -28.45 21.02
C VAL A 274 8.58 -28.11 22.19
N ALA A 275 9.70 -28.82 22.36
CA ALA A 275 10.75 -28.44 23.29
C ALA A 275 11.36 -27.06 22.96
N CYS A 276 11.32 -26.65 21.69
CA CYS A 276 11.79 -25.34 21.23
C CYS A 276 10.64 -24.45 20.73
N HIS A 277 9.53 -25.05 20.28
CA HIS A 277 8.33 -24.38 19.80
C HIS A 277 7.15 -24.61 20.76
N PRO A 278 7.13 -23.99 21.95
CA PRO A 278 6.09 -24.23 22.96
C PRO A 278 4.70 -23.77 22.51
N THR A 279 4.63 -22.86 21.53
CA THR A 279 3.40 -22.38 20.92
C THR A 279 3.48 -22.53 19.41
N LEU A 280 2.50 -23.20 18.81
CA LEU A 280 2.38 -23.34 17.36
C LEU A 280 1.45 -22.25 16.79
N PRO A 281 1.73 -21.70 15.58
CA PRO A 281 0.84 -20.72 14.94
C PRO A 281 -0.55 -21.30 14.67
N GLY A 282 -1.60 -20.66 15.21
CA GLY A 282 -2.99 -21.08 15.04
C GLY A 282 -3.60 -20.81 13.66
N THR A 283 -2.87 -20.13 12.78
CA THR A 283 -3.29 -19.86 11.39
C THR A 283 -3.26 -21.09 10.50
N ILE A 284 -2.63 -22.19 10.95
CA ILE A 284 -2.58 -23.46 10.24
C ILE A 284 -3.40 -24.48 11.02
N SER A 285 -4.56 -24.87 10.47
CA SER A 285 -5.49 -25.80 11.13
C SER A 285 -4.81 -27.11 11.58
N THR A 286 -3.85 -27.63 10.82
CA THR A 286 -3.08 -28.84 11.18
C THR A 286 -2.25 -28.67 12.45
N HIS A 287 -1.80 -27.46 12.81
CA HIS A 287 -1.13 -27.20 14.09
C HIS A 287 -2.08 -27.34 15.29
N LEU A 288 -3.39 -27.22 15.07
CA LEU A 288 -4.40 -27.32 16.12
C LEU A 288 -4.84 -28.78 16.33
N SER A 289 -4.73 -29.63 15.31
CA SER A 289 -5.29 -30.99 15.30
C SER A 289 -4.26 -32.12 15.32
N SER A 290 -3.05 -31.94 14.76
CA SER A 290 -2.11 -33.05 14.60
C SER A 290 -1.31 -33.38 15.86
N THR A 291 -1.18 -34.68 16.16
CA THR A 291 -0.34 -35.24 17.24
C THR A 291 0.74 -36.20 16.73
N ASN A 292 0.91 -36.33 15.41
CA ASN A 292 1.81 -37.29 14.77
C ASN A 292 2.97 -36.64 14.02
N ALA A 293 4.16 -37.22 14.19
CA ALA A 293 5.39 -36.90 13.47
C ALA A 293 5.27 -36.85 11.95
N ALA A 294 4.44 -37.74 11.37
CA ALA A 294 4.28 -37.83 9.92
C ALA A 294 3.66 -36.55 9.34
N ASP A 295 2.70 -35.97 10.06
CA ASP A 295 2.01 -34.75 9.65
C ASP A 295 2.91 -33.52 9.80
N CYS A 296 3.70 -33.44 10.88
CA CYS A 296 4.67 -32.35 11.00
C CYS A 296 5.72 -32.43 9.87
N ARG A 297 6.18 -33.64 9.53
CA ARG A 297 7.23 -33.85 8.51
C ARG A 297 6.76 -33.67 7.07
N SER A 298 5.46 -33.61 6.80
CA SER A 298 4.98 -33.26 5.44
C SER A 298 5.30 -31.80 5.12
N CYS A 299 5.29 -30.92 6.13
CA CYS A 299 5.64 -29.50 5.96
C CYS A 299 7.05 -29.16 6.46
N HIS A 300 7.56 -29.89 7.47
CA HIS A 300 8.86 -29.65 8.11
C HIS A 300 9.82 -30.83 7.87
N THR A 301 10.48 -30.85 6.72
CA THR A 301 11.38 -31.96 6.37
C THR A 301 12.79 -31.82 6.94
N HIS A 302 13.44 -32.94 7.25
CA HIS A 302 14.83 -32.97 7.75
C HIS A 302 15.84 -32.37 6.75
N SER A 303 15.62 -32.56 5.44
CA SER A 303 16.48 -32.02 4.38
C SER A 303 16.42 -30.49 4.28
N GLN A 304 15.38 -29.87 4.85
CA GLN A 304 15.24 -28.42 4.98
C GLN A 304 15.53 -27.93 6.40
N GLY A 305 16.10 -28.79 7.26
CA GLY A 305 16.39 -28.46 8.65
C GLY A 305 15.12 -28.14 9.43
N PHE A 306 13.99 -28.75 9.04
CA PHE A 306 12.65 -28.51 9.56
C PHE A 306 12.09 -27.09 9.35
N SER A 307 12.67 -26.30 8.44
CA SER A 307 12.02 -25.08 7.98
C SER A 307 10.82 -25.43 7.07
N ALA A 308 9.67 -24.79 7.28
CA ALA A 308 8.52 -24.96 6.40
C ALA A 308 8.80 -24.35 5.02
N ASN A 309 8.45 -25.05 3.94
CA ASN A 309 8.55 -24.52 2.59
C ASN A 309 7.37 -24.94 1.71
N CYS A 310 6.55 -23.96 1.32
CA CYS A 310 5.40 -24.17 0.44
C CYS A 310 5.81 -24.74 -0.93
N THR A 311 6.98 -24.31 -1.42
CA THR A 311 7.50 -24.70 -2.75
C THR A 311 7.99 -26.14 -2.81
N GLN A 312 7.98 -26.88 -1.69
CA GLN A 312 8.20 -28.31 -1.75
C GLN A 312 7.03 -29.02 -2.44
N CYS A 313 5.80 -28.53 -2.23
CA CYS A 313 4.60 -29.19 -2.73
C CYS A 313 4.05 -28.48 -3.96
N HIS A 314 4.02 -27.14 -3.98
CA HIS A 314 3.53 -26.36 -5.12
C HIS A 314 4.11 -24.94 -5.15
N GLY A 315 4.05 -24.30 -6.31
CA GLY A 315 4.45 -22.91 -6.50
C GLY A 315 3.51 -21.92 -5.83
N PHE A 316 3.97 -20.68 -5.69
CA PHE A 316 3.21 -19.58 -5.08
C PHE A 316 3.19 -18.35 -6.01
N PRO A 317 2.27 -18.30 -6.99
CA PRO A 317 1.35 -19.35 -7.43
C PRO A 317 2.02 -20.39 -8.36
N PRO A 318 1.34 -21.50 -8.72
CA PRO A 318 1.73 -22.34 -9.86
C PRO A 318 1.71 -21.54 -11.17
N GLN A 319 2.72 -21.74 -12.01
CA GLN A 319 2.93 -21.07 -13.31
C GLN A 319 3.63 -21.96 -14.34
N ALA A 320 4.11 -23.12 -13.92
CA ALA A 320 4.87 -24.06 -14.72
C ALA A 320 4.28 -25.45 -14.57
N ASN A 321 4.29 -26.21 -15.66
CA ASN A 321 3.77 -27.56 -15.68
C ASN A 321 4.78 -28.58 -15.12
N SER A 322 5.33 -28.29 -13.95
CA SER A 322 6.31 -29.12 -13.24
C SER A 322 5.80 -29.45 -11.86
N ALA A 323 6.09 -30.63 -11.33
CA ALA A 323 5.68 -30.99 -9.98
C ALA A 323 6.46 -30.20 -8.91
N GLY A 324 5.75 -29.55 -7.99
CA GLY A 324 6.36 -28.78 -6.91
C GLY A 324 7.36 -27.72 -7.40
N GLY A 325 8.22 -27.25 -6.52
CA GLY A 325 9.12 -26.14 -6.81
C GLY A 325 8.42 -24.78 -6.70
N THR A 326 9.16 -23.72 -7.02
CA THR A 326 8.71 -22.32 -6.83
C THR A 326 7.50 -21.93 -7.67
N SER A 327 7.27 -22.65 -8.77
CA SER A 327 6.25 -22.32 -9.76
C SER A 327 5.47 -23.55 -10.23
N GLY A 328 5.67 -24.73 -9.65
CA GLY A 328 5.02 -25.94 -10.15
C GLY A 328 3.64 -26.22 -9.59
N TYR A 329 2.96 -27.20 -10.17
CA TYR A 329 1.69 -27.69 -9.65
C TYR A 329 1.86 -28.48 -8.35
N ALA A 330 0.74 -28.70 -7.66
CA ALA A 330 0.71 -29.39 -6.39
C ALA A 330 1.00 -30.90 -6.47
N LYS A 331 2.05 -31.32 -5.77
CA LYS A 331 2.44 -32.71 -5.56
C LYS A 331 3.00 -32.91 -4.16
N ASP A 332 2.45 -33.87 -3.43
CA ASP A 332 2.96 -34.30 -2.13
C ASP A 332 2.85 -35.83 -1.98
N GLY A 333 3.97 -36.51 -2.21
CA GLY A 333 4.05 -37.97 -2.11
C GLY A 333 3.09 -38.67 -3.07
N VAL A 334 2.08 -39.34 -2.51
CA VAL A 334 1.03 -40.06 -3.26
C VAL A 334 -0.04 -39.14 -3.85
N ARG A 335 -0.13 -37.90 -3.38
CA ARG A 335 -1.09 -36.92 -3.89
C ARG A 335 -0.41 -36.18 -5.04
N ASP A 336 -0.95 -36.28 -6.24
CA ASP A 336 -0.42 -35.62 -7.43
C ASP A 336 -1.54 -34.99 -8.26
N TYR A 337 -1.54 -33.67 -8.38
CA TYR A 337 -2.55 -32.93 -9.14
C TYR A 337 -2.62 -33.37 -10.60
N SER A 338 -1.49 -33.77 -11.20
CA SER A 338 -1.44 -34.26 -12.59
C SER A 338 -2.31 -35.50 -12.84
N THR A 339 -2.69 -36.21 -11.77
CA THR A 339 -3.50 -37.43 -11.82
C THR A 339 -4.96 -37.22 -11.37
N SER A 340 -5.34 -35.99 -11.01
CA SER A 340 -6.62 -35.69 -10.34
C SER A 340 -7.90 -35.79 -11.20
N GLY A 341 -7.79 -36.16 -12.48
CA GLY A 341 -8.92 -36.18 -13.43
C GLY A 341 -9.47 -34.79 -13.83
N VAL A 342 -9.13 -33.74 -13.07
CA VAL A 342 -9.46 -32.33 -13.33
C VAL A 342 -8.22 -31.48 -13.63
N PHE A 343 -7.07 -32.14 -13.83
CA PHE A 343 -5.78 -31.52 -14.10
C PHE A 343 -5.82 -30.52 -15.26
N LYS A 344 -5.08 -29.42 -15.11
CA LYS A 344 -4.91 -28.38 -16.12
C LYS A 344 -3.43 -27.98 -16.17
N ASP A 345 -2.94 -27.70 -17.38
CA ASP A 345 -1.55 -27.27 -17.60
C ASP A 345 -1.31 -25.90 -16.97
N GLU A 346 -0.59 -25.86 -15.84
CA GLU A 346 -0.32 -24.61 -15.09
C GLU A 346 0.52 -23.59 -15.85
N SER A 347 1.15 -23.95 -16.98
CA SER A 347 1.82 -22.99 -17.84
C SER A 347 0.84 -22.16 -18.69
N ALA A 348 -0.41 -22.62 -18.82
CA ALA A 348 -1.46 -22.04 -19.64
C ALA A 348 -2.71 -21.62 -18.83
N THR A 349 -2.74 -21.85 -17.52
CA THR A 349 -3.81 -21.35 -16.64
C THR A 349 -3.58 -19.89 -16.26
N PRO A 350 -4.63 -19.13 -15.90
CA PRO A 350 -4.52 -17.74 -15.46
C PRO A 350 -4.07 -17.61 -13.99
N HIS A 351 -3.50 -18.64 -13.35
CA HIS A 351 -3.02 -18.56 -11.95
C HIS A 351 -2.05 -17.39 -11.76
N VAL A 352 -1.07 -17.26 -12.66
CA VAL A 352 -0.12 -16.14 -12.64
C VAL A 352 -0.81 -14.80 -12.90
N SER A 353 -1.82 -14.75 -13.75
CA SER A 353 -2.55 -13.52 -14.06
C SER A 353 -3.32 -12.99 -12.83
N HIS A 354 -3.74 -13.88 -11.92
CA HIS A 354 -4.46 -13.53 -10.69
C HIS A 354 -3.54 -13.30 -9.47
N ALA A 355 -2.51 -14.14 -9.30
CA ALA A 355 -1.70 -14.16 -8.07
C ALA A 355 -0.19 -13.93 -8.29
N GLY A 356 0.25 -13.73 -9.54
CA GLY A 356 1.67 -13.61 -9.89
C GLY A 356 2.34 -12.28 -9.52
N GLY A 357 1.55 -11.23 -9.27
CA GLY A 357 2.04 -9.90 -8.91
C GLY A 357 2.78 -9.15 -10.03
N GLY A 358 3.32 -7.97 -9.70
CA GLY A 358 4.00 -7.09 -10.64
C GLY A 358 3.05 -6.52 -11.72
N SER A 359 3.22 -6.96 -12.97
CA SER A 359 2.33 -6.58 -14.06
C SER A 359 0.94 -7.23 -13.96
N TYR A 360 0.84 -8.34 -13.21
CA TYR A 360 -0.40 -9.09 -12.96
C TYR A 360 -1.14 -8.59 -11.72
N TYR A 361 -2.29 -9.20 -11.41
CA TYR A 361 -2.95 -9.02 -10.13
C TYR A 361 -2.15 -9.69 -9.01
N SER A 362 -2.37 -9.22 -7.78
CA SER A 362 -1.74 -9.76 -6.57
C SER A 362 -2.81 -10.23 -5.58
N PHE A 363 -3.74 -11.08 -6.04
CA PHE A 363 -4.74 -11.66 -5.17
C PHE A 363 -4.12 -12.63 -4.18
N ALA A 364 -4.59 -12.56 -2.93
CA ALA A 364 -4.21 -13.54 -1.93
C ALA A 364 -4.84 -14.90 -2.27
N CYS A 365 -4.14 -16.00 -1.99
CA CYS A 365 -4.60 -17.33 -2.38
C CYS A 365 -5.95 -17.71 -1.75
N ASP A 366 -6.25 -17.17 -0.57
CA ASP A 366 -7.52 -17.36 0.12
C ASP A 366 -8.70 -16.64 -0.56
N GLU A 367 -8.48 -15.72 -1.48
CA GLU A 367 -9.57 -15.15 -2.29
C GLU A 367 -10.24 -16.21 -3.16
N CYS A 368 -9.48 -17.21 -3.61
CA CYS A 368 -9.97 -18.34 -4.40
C CYS A 368 -10.08 -19.62 -3.56
N HIS A 369 -9.11 -19.91 -2.69
CA HIS A 369 -8.99 -21.17 -1.95
C HIS A 369 -9.51 -21.08 -0.50
N LYS A 370 -10.43 -20.16 -0.21
CA LYS A 370 -11.00 -20.01 1.13
C LYS A 370 -11.73 -21.28 1.58
N GLY A 371 -11.52 -21.65 2.84
CA GLY A 371 -12.13 -22.84 3.45
C GLY A 371 -11.38 -24.14 3.17
N PHE A 372 -10.25 -24.07 2.46
CA PHE A 372 -9.40 -25.23 2.18
C PHE A 372 -8.57 -25.67 3.39
N SER A 373 -8.30 -26.98 3.47
CA SER A 373 -7.29 -27.56 4.35
C SER A 373 -6.30 -28.39 3.53
N HIS A 374 -4.99 -28.24 3.77
CA HIS A 374 -3.90 -28.83 2.97
C HIS A 374 -3.89 -30.37 2.89
N ASN A 375 -4.83 -31.07 3.54
CA ASN A 375 -4.80 -32.54 3.70
C ASN A 375 -5.97 -33.29 3.06
N THR A 376 -6.94 -32.63 2.42
CA THR A 376 -8.11 -33.29 1.80
C THR A 376 -7.84 -33.88 0.41
N GLY A 377 -6.71 -33.52 -0.22
CA GLY A 377 -6.25 -34.12 -1.49
C GLY A 377 -6.94 -33.59 -2.75
N SER A 378 -7.88 -32.65 -2.63
CA SER A 378 -8.50 -31.94 -3.74
C SER A 378 -7.66 -30.71 -4.09
N PHE A 379 -6.74 -30.86 -5.03
CA PHE A 379 -5.80 -29.83 -5.49
C PHE A 379 -6.44 -28.61 -6.20
N GLN A 380 -7.78 -28.56 -6.29
CA GLN A 380 -8.54 -27.58 -7.05
C GLN A 380 -9.72 -26.99 -6.25
N ASP A 381 -9.61 -26.99 -4.92
CA ASP A 381 -10.62 -26.45 -4.02
C ASP A 381 -10.72 -24.93 -4.16
N VAL A 382 -11.61 -24.49 -5.04
CA VAL A 382 -11.87 -23.08 -5.35
C VAL A 382 -13.29 -22.75 -4.91
N TYR A 383 -13.45 -21.66 -4.16
CA TYR A 383 -14.72 -21.17 -3.61
C TYR A 383 -15.49 -22.19 -2.76
N LEU A 384 -14.81 -22.98 -1.92
CA LEU A 384 -15.48 -23.83 -0.92
C LEU A 384 -16.27 -23.00 0.10
N THR A 385 -15.68 -21.89 0.56
CA THR A 385 -16.37 -20.90 1.41
C THR A 385 -16.26 -19.51 0.77
N PRO A 386 -17.09 -19.18 -0.23
CA PRO A 386 -16.96 -17.93 -0.97
C PRO A 386 -17.36 -16.69 -0.16
N ALA A 387 -18.05 -16.87 0.96
CA ALA A 387 -18.49 -15.76 1.81
C ALA A 387 -17.30 -14.91 2.27
N GLY A 388 -17.38 -13.60 1.99
CA GLY A 388 -16.36 -12.62 2.34
C GLY A 388 -15.07 -12.72 1.53
N THR A 389 -15.07 -13.40 0.38
CA THR A 389 -14.02 -13.20 -0.66
C THR A 389 -14.41 -12.05 -1.57
N LYS A 390 -13.45 -11.50 -2.30
CA LYS A 390 -13.69 -10.44 -3.31
C LYS A 390 -14.55 -10.92 -4.46
N ALA A 391 -14.42 -12.19 -4.83
CA ALA A 391 -15.23 -12.82 -5.85
C ALA A 391 -16.74 -12.79 -5.52
N ALA A 392 -17.10 -12.75 -4.24
CA ALA A 392 -18.48 -12.68 -3.73
C ALA A 392 -18.97 -11.25 -3.42
N ALA A 393 -18.19 -10.22 -3.76
CA ALA A 393 -18.59 -8.84 -3.51
C ALA A 393 -19.86 -8.46 -4.31
N ASN A 394 -20.55 -7.42 -3.85
CA ASN A 394 -21.78 -6.90 -4.47
C ASN A 394 -22.88 -7.94 -4.70
N GLY A 395 -22.99 -8.93 -3.80
CA GLY A 395 -24.02 -9.96 -3.86
C GLY A 395 -23.75 -11.08 -4.88
N ALA A 396 -22.55 -11.12 -5.46
CA ALA A 396 -22.14 -12.20 -6.36
C ALA A 396 -22.03 -13.54 -5.60
N THR A 397 -22.37 -14.64 -6.28
CA THR A 397 -22.29 -16.01 -5.76
C THR A 397 -21.27 -16.81 -6.60
N PRO A 398 -19.97 -16.57 -6.42
CA PRO A 398 -18.95 -17.16 -7.27
C PRO A 398 -18.94 -18.68 -7.13
N ALA A 399 -18.84 -19.35 -8.26
CA ALA A 399 -18.70 -20.80 -8.33
C ALA A 399 -17.62 -21.18 -9.35
N TYR A 400 -16.94 -22.29 -9.07
CA TYR A 400 -15.97 -22.89 -9.97
C TYR A 400 -16.35 -24.35 -10.22
N ASN A 401 -16.60 -24.69 -11.49
CA ASN A 401 -16.75 -26.08 -11.90
C ASN A 401 -15.41 -26.56 -12.46
N GLY A 402 -14.68 -27.41 -11.73
CA GLY A 402 -13.37 -27.91 -12.13
C GLY A 402 -13.37 -28.93 -13.29
N THR A 403 -14.53 -29.43 -13.71
CA THR A 403 -14.63 -30.41 -14.81
C THR A 403 -14.32 -29.78 -16.18
N GLY A 404 -13.79 -30.59 -17.11
CA GLY A 404 -13.39 -30.13 -18.45
C GLY A 404 -12.39 -28.96 -18.39
N SER A 405 -12.69 -27.87 -19.10
CA SER A 405 -11.85 -26.68 -19.14
C SER A 405 -11.82 -25.89 -17.83
N GLY A 406 -12.67 -26.20 -16.85
CA GLY A 406 -12.82 -25.42 -15.62
C GLY A 406 -13.54 -24.09 -15.86
N THR A 407 -14.74 -23.89 -15.36
CA THR A 407 -15.51 -22.66 -15.64
C THR A 407 -15.82 -21.91 -14.36
N CYS A 408 -15.54 -20.61 -14.36
CA CYS A 408 -15.99 -19.69 -13.31
C CYS A 408 -17.35 -19.12 -13.70
N SER A 409 -18.25 -18.96 -12.72
CA SER A 409 -19.55 -18.31 -12.93
C SER A 409 -19.88 -17.35 -11.80
N THR A 410 -20.63 -16.29 -12.11
CA THR A 410 -21.16 -15.32 -11.14
C THR A 410 -20.07 -14.75 -10.22
N THR A 411 -18.89 -14.47 -10.78
CA THR A 411 -17.75 -13.90 -10.07
C THR A 411 -17.70 -12.39 -10.26
N TYR A 412 -17.67 -11.63 -9.15
CA TYR A 412 -17.65 -10.16 -9.19
C TYR A 412 -16.55 -9.60 -10.12
N CYS A 413 -15.32 -10.11 -10.04
CA CYS A 413 -14.20 -9.64 -10.86
C CYS A 413 -14.33 -9.98 -12.36
N HIS A 414 -15.20 -10.93 -12.73
CA HIS A 414 -15.53 -11.26 -14.11
C HIS A 414 -16.89 -10.65 -14.49
N SER A 415 -17.20 -9.45 -14.00
CA SER A 415 -18.43 -8.72 -14.29
C SER A 415 -18.15 -7.30 -14.75
N ASP A 416 -19.21 -6.60 -15.16
CA ASP A 416 -19.18 -5.15 -15.40
C ASP A 416 -19.27 -4.32 -14.10
N GLY A 417 -19.28 -4.99 -12.94
CA GLY A 417 -19.45 -4.37 -11.62
C GLY A 417 -20.89 -4.00 -11.28
N ASN A 418 -21.86 -4.27 -12.16
CA ASN A 418 -23.31 -4.04 -11.97
C ASN A 418 -24.14 -5.32 -12.15
N GLY A 419 -23.52 -6.49 -12.01
CA GLY A 419 -24.21 -7.78 -12.03
C GLY A 419 -24.36 -8.41 -13.43
N VAL A 420 -23.70 -7.86 -14.45
CA VAL A 420 -23.54 -8.54 -15.75
C VAL A 420 -22.25 -9.34 -15.72
N TYR A 421 -22.35 -10.66 -15.63
CA TYR A 421 -21.20 -11.56 -15.49
C TYR A 421 -20.78 -12.17 -16.83
N LYS A 422 -19.49 -12.45 -16.93
CA LYS A 422 -18.88 -13.32 -17.94
C LYS A 422 -18.41 -14.61 -17.28
N SER A 423 -18.47 -15.71 -18.03
CA SER A 423 -18.09 -17.03 -17.56
C SER A 423 -16.81 -17.51 -18.27
N PRO A 424 -15.61 -17.07 -17.84
CA PRO A 424 -14.36 -17.50 -18.46
C PRO A 424 -14.02 -18.96 -18.11
N THR A 425 -13.18 -19.56 -18.95
CA THR A 425 -12.57 -20.87 -18.70
C THR A 425 -11.17 -20.75 -18.10
N TRP A 426 -10.80 -21.70 -17.25
CA TRP A 426 -9.52 -21.73 -16.55
C TRP A 426 -8.41 -22.35 -17.40
N ALA A 427 -8.71 -23.44 -18.10
CA ALA A 427 -7.77 -24.05 -19.04
C ALA A 427 -7.52 -23.10 -20.21
N ASN A 428 -6.24 -22.92 -20.56
CA ASN A 428 -5.77 -22.06 -21.65
C ASN A 428 -6.13 -20.57 -21.52
N GLY A 429 -6.66 -20.13 -20.37
CA GLY A 429 -7.10 -18.74 -20.18
C GLY A 429 -5.99 -17.76 -19.80
N LYS A 430 -4.72 -18.20 -19.82
CA LYS A 430 -3.59 -17.35 -19.48
C LYS A 430 -3.52 -16.17 -20.44
N ASP A 431 -3.55 -14.98 -19.86
CA ASP A 431 -3.41 -13.70 -20.55
C ASP A 431 -4.48 -13.42 -21.63
N ASP A 432 -5.64 -14.08 -21.60
CA ASP A 432 -6.75 -13.83 -22.55
C ASP A 432 -7.17 -12.35 -22.61
N ILE A 433 -7.08 -11.63 -21.47
CA ILE A 433 -7.35 -10.20 -21.39
C ILE A 433 -6.04 -9.41 -21.43
N MET A 434 -5.02 -9.85 -20.70
CA MET A 434 -3.76 -9.11 -20.55
C MET A 434 -2.91 -9.09 -21.82
N GLY A 435 -3.07 -10.07 -22.71
CA GLY A 435 -2.45 -10.15 -24.01
C GLY A 435 -3.10 -9.25 -25.06
N LEU A 436 -4.31 -8.73 -24.82
CA LEU A 436 -4.97 -7.81 -25.75
C LEU A 436 -4.30 -6.44 -25.80
N ALA A 437 -4.50 -5.72 -26.90
CA ALA A 437 -4.12 -4.32 -27.02
C ALA A 437 -4.75 -3.49 -25.88
N PRO A 438 -4.03 -2.52 -25.25
CA PRO A 438 -4.49 -1.79 -24.08
C PRO A 438 -5.91 -1.21 -24.20
N ALA A 439 -6.23 -0.59 -25.34
CA ALA A 439 -7.53 0.03 -25.59
C ALA A 439 -8.71 -0.96 -25.60
N THR A 440 -8.45 -2.26 -25.80
CA THR A 440 -9.48 -3.31 -25.88
C THR A 440 -9.70 -4.03 -24.54
N ARG A 441 -8.77 -3.88 -23.57
CA ARG A 441 -8.77 -4.64 -22.31
C ARG A 441 -9.97 -4.32 -21.43
N CYS A 442 -10.26 -3.04 -21.19
CA CYS A 442 -11.38 -2.61 -20.35
C CYS A 442 -12.73 -3.12 -20.91
N GLY A 443 -12.88 -3.03 -22.24
CA GLY A 443 -14.04 -3.53 -22.99
C GLY A 443 -14.35 -5.01 -22.82
N GLN A 444 -13.39 -5.80 -22.32
CA GLN A 444 -13.62 -7.21 -22.01
C GLN A 444 -14.47 -7.42 -20.75
N CYS A 445 -14.64 -6.42 -19.89
CA CYS A 445 -15.46 -6.56 -18.68
C CYS A 445 -16.60 -5.53 -18.65
N HIS A 446 -16.29 -4.26 -18.90
CA HIS A 446 -17.27 -3.17 -18.94
C HIS A 446 -17.01 -2.27 -20.14
N SER A 447 -18.01 -1.47 -20.56
CA SER A 447 -17.78 -0.51 -21.64
C SER A 447 -16.60 0.41 -21.31
N ALA A 448 -15.69 0.59 -22.27
CA ALA A 448 -14.61 1.59 -22.17
C ALA A 448 -15.19 3.02 -22.11
N THR A 449 -16.42 3.20 -22.63
CA THR A 449 -17.22 4.41 -22.52
C THR A 449 -18.53 4.08 -21.80
N PRO A 450 -18.56 4.06 -20.45
CA PRO A 450 -19.78 3.74 -19.72
C PRO A 450 -20.93 4.68 -20.12
N ALA A 451 -22.12 4.13 -20.36
CA ALA A 451 -23.31 4.93 -20.64
C ALA A 451 -24.06 5.35 -19.36
N THR A 452 -23.48 5.09 -18.19
CA THR A 452 -24.13 5.30 -16.89
C THR A 452 -24.00 6.75 -16.43
N GLY A 453 -25.10 7.32 -15.95
CA GLY A 453 -25.12 8.65 -15.34
C GLY A 453 -24.54 9.74 -16.22
N ALA A 454 -23.60 10.53 -15.69
CA ALA A 454 -23.05 11.70 -16.37
C ALA A 454 -21.88 11.38 -17.34
N HIS A 455 -21.49 10.11 -17.50
CA HIS A 455 -20.35 9.75 -18.34
C HIS A 455 -20.50 10.29 -19.76
N GLY A 456 -21.63 10.08 -20.44
CA GLY A 456 -21.82 10.52 -21.83
C GLY A 456 -21.33 11.95 -22.08
N ARG A 457 -21.84 12.92 -21.32
CA ARG A 457 -21.43 14.33 -21.46
C ARG A 457 -19.94 14.60 -21.21
N HIS A 458 -19.28 13.79 -20.38
CA HIS A 458 -17.87 13.96 -20.04
C HIS A 458 -16.94 13.24 -21.02
N ILE A 459 -17.30 12.05 -21.50
CA ILE A 459 -16.35 11.15 -22.19
C ILE A 459 -16.69 10.84 -23.66
N SER A 460 -17.92 11.04 -24.14
CA SER A 460 -18.34 10.55 -25.48
C SER A 460 -17.83 11.38 -26.67
N GLY A 461 -17.34 12.59 -26.43
CA GLY A 461 -16.75 13.45 -27.45
C GLY A 461 -17.71 14.05 -28.49
N GLY A 462 -17.16 14.90 -29.35
CA GLY A 462 -17.91 15.58 -30.42
C GLY A 462 -19.03 16.48 -29.90
N GLY A 463 -20.14 16.58 -30.65
CA GLY A 463 -21.29 17.40 -30.25
C GLY A 463 -22.07 16.87 -29.04
N THR A 464 -21.64 15.74 -28.45
CA THR A 464 -22.36 15.08 -27.34
C THR A 464 -21.60 15.12 -26.01
N GLY A 465 -20.28 15.39 -26.02
CA GLY A 465 -19.46 15.44 -24.80
C GLY A 465 -18.04 15.97 -25.01
N LYS A 466 -17.28 16.09 -23.91
CA LYS A 466 -15.97 16.78 -23.86
C LYS A 466 -14.73 15.89 -24.09
N SER A 467 -14.88 14.57 -24.14
CA SER A 467 -13.76 13.60 -24.29
C SER A 467 -12.73 13.58 -23.15
N TYR A 468 -13.15 13.78 -21.91
CA TYR A 468 -12.24 13.63 -20.76
C TYR A 468 -11.78 12.18 -20.59
N GLY A 469 -10.52 11.99 -20.23
CA GLY A 469 -9.95 10.67 -19.97
C GLY A 469 -10.38 10.12 -18.62
N CYS A 470 -10.34 8.79 -18.46
CA CYS A 470 -10.72 8.14 -17.21
C CYS A 470 -9.91 8.64 -16.00
N VAL A 471 -8.61 8.93 -16.21
CA VAL A 471 -7.69 9.46 -15.18
C VAL A 471 -8.12 10.81 -14.62
N ASN A 472 -8.89 11.61 -15.37
CA ASN A 472 -9.40 12.88 -14.87
C ASN A 472 -10.36 12.69 -13.67
N CYS A 473 -11.02 11.53 -13.55
CA CYS A 473 -12.00 11.23 -12.49
C CYS A 473 -11.64 10.00 -11.62
N HIS A 474 -10.82 9.09 -12.13
CA HIS A 474 -10.46 7.80 -11.50
C HIS A 474 -8.95 7.70 -11.29
N ALA A 475 -8.30 8.80 -10.89
CA ALA A 475 -6.85 8.91 -10.78
C ALA A 475 -6.21 7.95 -9.77
N SER A 476 -6.98 7.45 -8.80
CA SER A 476 -6.55 6.42 -7.85
C SER A 476 -6.61 5.00 -8.43
N THR A 477 -7.18 4.82 -9.62
CA THR A 477 -7.45 3.52 -10.24
C THR A 477 -6.69 3.34 -11.55
N VAL A 478 -6.62 4.38 -12.38
CA VAL A 478 -6.00 4.35 -13.72
C VAL A 478 -4.95 5.44 -13.89
N SER A 479 -3.93 5.18 -14.70
CA SER A 479 -2.96 6.21 -15.14
C SER A 479 -3.39 6.92 -16.42
N ASP A 480 -4.27 6.32 -17.20
CA ASP A 480 -4.80 6.84 -18.46
C ASP A 480 -6.16 6.18 -18.78
N GLY A 481 -6.67 6.29 -20.01
CA GLY A 481 -7.95 5.69 -20.43
C GLY A 481 -7.94 4.15 -20.61
N THR A 482 -6.79 3.51 -20.47
CA THR A 482 -6.55 2.10 -20.86
C THR A 482 -5.70 1.29 -19.86
N THR A 483 -5.04 1.97 -18.91
CA THR A 483 -4.05 1.35 -18.01
C THR A 483 -4.45 1.51 -16.55
N LEU A 484 -4.55 0.38 -15.85
CA LEU A 484 -4.71 0.34 -14.39
C LEU A 484 -3.40 0.67 -13.67
N LEU A 485 -3.49 1.31 -12.51
CA LEU A 485 -2.36 1.48 -11.61
C LEU A 485 -1.96 0.14 -10.97
N ALA A 486 -0.68 -0.04 -10.68
CA ALA A 486 -0.20 -1.24 -10.00
C ALA A 486 -0.84 -1.41 -8.62
N ALA A 487 -0.97 -0.33 -7.84
CA ALA A 487 -1.64 -0.33 -6.54
C ALA A 487 -3.12 -0.73 -6.65
N ALA A 488 -3.79 -0.35 -7.73
CA ALA A 488 -5.20 -0.67 -7.97
C ALA A 488 -5.45 -2.17 -8.25
N ARG A 489 -4.42 -2.92 -8.66
CA ARG A 489 -4.47 -4.38 -8.92
C ARG A 489 -4.03 -5.26 -7.74
N THR A 490 -3.63 -4.65 -6.63
CA THR A 490 -3.30 -5.40 -5.40
C THR A 490 -4.57 -5.94 -4.76
N ASN A 491 -4.45 -6.85 -3.78
CA ASN A 491 -5.62 -7.46 -3.14
C ASN A 491 -6.66 -6.41 -2.69
N ASN A 492 -6.23 -5.30 -2.10
CA ASN A 492 -7.14 -4.22 -1.64
C ASN A 492 -7.11 -2.96 -2.52
N GLY A 493 -6.71 -3.12 -3.79
CA GLY A 493 -6.65 -2.01 -4.73
C GLY A 493 -8.03 -1.47 -5.10
N THR A 494 -8.07 -0.20 -5.52
CA THR A 494 -9.26 0.58 -5.90
C THR A 494 -10.04 0.02 -7.09
N HIS A 495 -9.46 -0.89 -7.88
CA HIS A 495 -10.20 -1.55 -8.97
C HIS A 495 -10.97 -2.79 -8.49
N VAL A 496 -10.55 -3.41 -7.39
CA VAL A 496 -11.01 -4.74 -6.95
C VAL A 496 -11.70 -4.72 -5.58
N ASN A 497 -11.85 -3.55 -4.98
CA ASN A 497 -12.44 -3.35 -3.64
C ASN A 497 -13.98 -3.27 -3.64
N ALA A 498 -14.63 -3.45 -4.78
CA ALA A 498 -16.08 -3.32 -4.97
C ALA A 498 -16.65 -1.90 -4.77
N VAL A 499 -15.79 -0.89 -4.70
CA VAL A 499 -16.16 0.52 -4.57
C VAL A 499 -15.90 1.23 -5.90
N LYS A 500 -16.81 2.12 -6.29
CA LYS A 500 -16.63 2.99 -7.46
C LYS A 500 -15.89 4.25 -7.02
N ASP A 501 -14.57 4.12 -6.87
CA ASP A 501 -13.70 5.19 -6.38
C ASP A 501 -13.64 6.37 -7.36
N LYS A 502 -13.76 7.59 -6.84
CA LYS A 502 -13.60 8.84 -7.60
C LYS A 502 -12.49 9.67 -6.96
N GLN A 503 -11.48 9.98 -7.75
CA GLN A 503 -10.41 10.89 -7.38
C GLN A 503 -10.04 11.71 -8.62
N PHE A 504 -10.31 13.00 -8.54
CA PHE A 504 -10.05 13.92 -9.63
C PHE A 504 -8.55 14.26 -9.69
N SER A 505 -8.03 14.41 -10.92
CA SER A 505 -6.64 14.83 -11.18
C SER A 505 -6.48 15.46 -12.56
N GLY A 506 -5.33 16.10 -12.79
CA GLY A 506 -5.03 16.80 -14.05
C GLY A 506 -5.65 18.18 -14.10
N SER A 507 -5.83 18.71 -15.32
CA SER A 507 -6.38 20.05 -15.54
C SER A 507 -7.34 20.07 -16.73
N VAL A 508 -8.30 20.99 -16.71
CA VAL A 508 -9.20 21.31 -17.82
C VAL A 508 -9.09 22.81 -18.07
N GLY A 509 -8.58 23.21 -19.23
CA GLY A 509 -8.17 24.60 -19.42
C GLY A 509 -7.06 24.98 -18.44
N ASP A 510 -7.19 26.14 -17.80
CA ASP A 510 -6.24 26.63 -16.79
C ASP A 510 -6.56 26.12 -15.38
N GLU A 511 -7.63 25.34 -15.21
CA GLU A 511 -8.13 24.91 -13.92
C GLU A 511 -7.65 23.51 -13.54
N THR A 512 -7.10 23.38 -12.33
CA THR A 512 -6.62 22.09 -11.81
C THR A 512 -7.77 21.32 -11.15
N LEU A 513 -7.92 20.05 -11.52
CA LEU A 513 -8.89 19.13 -10.95
C LEU A 513 -8.34 18.48 -9.67
N SER A 514 -9.08 18.56 -8.57
CA SER A 514 -8.72 17.92 -7.31
C SER A 514 -9.93 17.52 -6.46
N GLY A 515 -9.69 16.65 -5.47
CA GLY A 515 -10.72 16.12 -4.58
C GLY A 515 -11.46 14.90 -5.12
N SER A 516 -12.57 14.54 -4.47
CA SER A 516 -13.38 13.33 -4.77
C SER A 516 -14.88 13.63 -4.95
N THR A 517 -15.26 14.90 -4.88
CA THR A 517 -16.64 15.38 -4.95
C THR A 517 -16.85 16.33 -6.12
N CYS A 518 -18.00 16.27 -6.78
CA CYS A 518 -18.30 17.19 -7.90
C CYS A 518 -18.30 18.66 -7.47
N SER A 519 -18.51 18.96 -6.18
CA SER A 519 -18.50 20.30 -5.60
C SER A 519 -17.13 20.97 -5.52
N THR A 520 -16.03 20.23 -5.72
CA THR A 520 -14.67 20.80 -5.67
C THR A 520 -14.10 21.09 -7.04
N VAL A 521 -14.89 20.89 -8.10
CA VAL A 521 -14.46 21.07 -9.49
C VAL A 521 -15.00 22.40 -10.02
N TYR A 522 -14.11 23.24 -10.59
CA TYR A 522 -14.46 24.56 -11.14
C TYR A 522 -15.67 24.53 -12.07
N CYS A 523 -15.78 23.52 -12.95
CA CYS A 523 -16.88 23.36 -13.91
C CYS A 523 -18.28 23.23 -13.27
N HIS A 524 -18.36 23.03 -11.95
CA HIS A 524 -19.59 22.92 -11.17
C HIS A 524 -19.70 24.01 -10.08
N SER A 525 -19.06 25.15 -10.34
CA SER A 525 -19.14 26.38 -9.55
C SER A 525 -20.01 27.44 -10.23
N ASN A 526 -20.08 28.63 -9.65
CA ASN A 526 -20.70 29.81 -10.24
C ASN A 526 -19.91 30.42 -11.43
N GLY A 527 -18.93 29.71 -12.00
CA GLY A 527 -18.06 30.19 -13.08
C GLY A 527 -16.86 31.02 -12.61
N LYS A 528 -16.76 31.36 -11.32
CA LYS A 528 -15.59 32.03 -10.70
C LYS A 528 -14.81 31.11 -9.76
N GLY A 529 -15.13 29.81 -9.72
CA GLY A 529 -14.56 28.87 -8.76
C GLY A 529 -14.98 29.12 -7.30
N ALA A 530 -15.98 29.98 -7.08
CA ALA A 530 -16.43 30.41 -5.76
C ALA A 530 -17.86 29.93 -5.44
N ALA A 531 -18.27 30.12 -4.18
CA ALA A 531 -19.64 29.86 -3.75
C ALA A 531 -20.64 30.81 -4.45
N PRO A 532 -21.90 30.37 -4.69
CA PRO A 532 -22.43 29.05 -4.35
C PRO A 532 -21.97 27.99 -5.34
N VAL A 533 -21.43 26.90 -4.80
CA VAL A 533 -21.13 25.70 -5.57
C VAL A 533 -22.44 24.93 -5.70
N VAL A 534 -23.04 24.93 -6.88
CA VAL A 534 -24.20 24.08 -7.16
C VAL A 534 -23.65 22.71 -7.54
N ALA A 535 -23.45 21.86 -6.55
CA ALA A 535 -22.96 20.50 -6.77
C ALA A 535 -23.99 19.71 -7.59
N PRO A 536 -23.72 19.36 -8.86
CA PRO A 536 -24.64 18.55 -9.63
C PRO A 536 -24.67 17.14 -9.05
N VAL A 537 -25.83 16.50 -9.18
CA VAL A 537 -26.03 15.11 -8.77
C VAL A 537 -25.62 14.19 -9.90
N TRP A 538 -24.64 13.32 -9.64
CA TRP A 538 -24.17 12.35 -10.62
C TRP A 538 -25.31 11.38 -11.00
N GLY A 539 -25.80 11.49 -12.23
CA GLY A 539 -26.93 10.71 -12.74
C GLY A 539 -28.22 11.50 -12.94
N THR A 540 -28.29 12.75 -12.49
CA THR A 540 -29.44 13.64 -12.70
C THR A 540 -29.09 14.71 -13.72
N ALA A 541 -29.44 14.49 -15.00
CA ALA A 541 -29.09 15.42 -16.06
C ALA A 541 -29.58 16.87 -15.80
N ALA A 542 -30.72 17.03 -15.11
CA ALA A 542 -31.29 18.32 -14.78
C ALA A 542 -30.38 19.20 -13.88
N SER A 543 -29.53 18.60 -13.03
CA SER A 543 -28.68 19.37 -12.13
C SER A 543 -27.48 20.05 -12.81
N GLY A 544 -27.23 19.76 -14.09
CA GLY A 544 -26.14 20.35 -14.87
C GLY A 544 -26.62 21.13 -16.10
N GLN A 545 -27.90 21.52 -16.15
CA GLN A 545 -28.43 22.33 -17.26
C GLN A 545 -28.03 23.80 -17.14
N CYS A 546 -28.10 24.55 -18.25
CA CYS A 546 -27.89 26.00 -18.23
C CYS A 546 -28.81 26.66 -17.20
N GLY A 547 -28.28 27.62 -16.45
CA GLY A 547 -29.00 28.25 -15.35
C GLY A 547 -29.06 27.40 -14.08
N ALA A 548 -28.48 26.20 -14.02
CA ALA A 548 -28.35 25.47 -12.75
C ALA A 548 -27.22 26.05 -11.88
N CYS A 549 -26.10 26.43 -12.49
CA CYS A 549 -24.85 26.79 -11.81
C CYS A 549 -24.66 28.30 -11.59
N HIS A 550 -24.98 29.12 -12.59
CA HIS A 550 -24.95 30.58 -12.49
C HIS A 550 -26.27 31.14 -13.04
N ARG A 551 -26.96 31.98 -12.26
CA ARG A 551 -28.34 32.43 -12.53
C ARG A 551 -28.40 33.94 -12.48
N ALA A 552 -29.15 34.56 -13.39
CA ALA A 552 -29.35 36.01 -13.35
C ALA A 552 -30.37 36.45 -12.28
N THR A 553 -31.30 35.56 -11.87
CA THR A 553 -32.30 35.80 -10.81
C THR A 553 -32.48 34.56 -9.90
N GLY A 554 -33.10 34.74 -8.73
CA GLY A 554 -33.41 33.64 -7.78
C GLY A 554 -32.72 33.80 -6.42
N ALA A 555 -32.56 32.69 -5.69
CA ALA A 555 -31.94 32.68 -4.36
C ALA A 555 -30.46 33.07 -4.38
N ASP A 556 -29.76 32.76 -5.49
CA ASP A 556 -28.33 33.02 -5.69
C ASP A 556 -28.07 33.71 -7.05
N PRO A 557 -28.53 34.96 -7.23
CA PRO A 557 -28.37 35.66 -8.49
C PRO A 557 -26.94 36.18 -8.66
N ILE A 558 -26.45 36.23 -9.90
CA ILE A 558 -25.19 36.92 -10.24
C ILE A 558 -25.41 38.41 -9.96
N ASN A 559 -24.86 38.88 -8.84
CA ASN A 559 -24.95 40.27 -8.41
C ASN A 559 -23.58 40.98 -8.36
N SER A 560 -22.54 40.37 -8.93
CA SER A 560 -21.21 40.96 -8.96
C SER A 560 -21.12 42.08 -10.01
N ASP A 561 -20.36 43.12 -9.69
CA ASP A 561 -20.05 44.21 -10.61
C ASP A 561 -21.32 44.83 -11.21
N GLY A 562 -21.39 44.97 -12.54
CA GLY A 562 -22.52 45.58 -13.22
C GLY A 562 -23.79 44.74 -13.30
N HIS A 563 -23.80 43.47 -12.90
CA HIS A 563 -24.94 42.57 -13.14
C HIS A 563 -26.23 43.04 -12.46
N LEU A 564 -26.17 43.46 -11.20
CA LEU A 564 -27.33 44.02 -10.49
C LEU A 564 -27.93 45.20 -11.27
N ALA A 565 -27.07 46.12 -11.73
CA ALA A 565 -27.48 47.30 -12.48
C ALA A 565 -28.07 46.97 -13.86
N HIS A 566 -27.71 45.85 -14.48
CA HIS A 566 -28.16 45.51 -15.84
C HIS A 566 -29.30 44.49 -15.88
N LEU A 567 -29.47 43.68 -14.84
CA LEU A 567 -30.44 42.58 -14.83
C LEU A 567 -31.67 42.86 -13.97
N THR A 568 -31.50 43.46 -12.78
CA THR A 568 -32.58 43.48 -11.78
C THR A 568 -32.83 44.85 -11.14
N ALA A 569 -31.91 45.82 -11.27
CA ALA A 569 -32.10 47.13 -10.69
C ALA A 569 -33.20 47.92 -11.42
N ALA A 570 -34.07 48.58 -10.66
CA ALA A 570 -35.14 49.42 -11.21
C ALA A 570 -34.64 50.55 -12.14
N TYR A 571 -33.40 51.00 -11.96
CA TYR A 571 -32.76 52.03 -12.79
C TYR A 571 -31.97 51.48 -13.98
N GLY A 572 -31.90 50.16 -14.10
CA GLY A 572 -31.16 49.45 -15.11
C GLY A 572 -31.93 49.22 -16.40
N PRO A 573 -31.25 48.77 -17.48
CA PRO A 573 -31.92 48.29 -18.69
C PRO A 573 -32.73 47.02 -18.49
N ASN A 574 -32.52 46.27 -17.39
CA ASN A 574 -33.20 45.01 -17.06
C ASN A 574 -33.23 44.04 -18.26
N PHE A 575 -32.04 43.65 -18.74
CA PHE A 575 -31.92 42.66 -19.80
C PHE A 575 -32.55 41.34 -19.38
N ASP A 576 -33.20 40.64 -20.33
CA ASP A 576 -33.87 39.35 -20.07
C ASP A 576 -32.88 38.34 -19.47
N GLU A 577 -33.06 38.05 -18.19
CA GLU A 577 -32.26 37.16 -17.37
C GLU A 577 -32.25 35.70 -17.85
N ASN A 578 -33.20 35.31 -18.71
CA ASN A 578 -33.37 33.94 -19.18
C ASN A 578 -32.80 33.72 -20.59
N SER A 579 -32.27 34.77 -21.23
CA SER A 579 -31.80 34.70 -22.61
C SER A 579 -30.27 34.69 -22.68
N ALA A 580 -29.70 33.63 -23.27
CA ALA A 580 -28.27 33.59 -23.58
C ALA A 580 -27.84 34.73 -24.51
N ALA A 581 -28.75 35.25 -25.34
CA ALA A 581 -28.50 36.41 -26.18
C ALA A 581 -28.35 37.71 -25.36
N SER A 582 -29.05 37.83 -24.23
CA SER A 582 -28.86 38.94 -23.29
C SER A 582 -27.46 38.93 -22.67
N CYS A 583 -27.00 37.75 -22.23
CA CYS A 583 -25.64 37.57 -21.73
C CYS A 583 -24.60 37.83 -22.83
N ALA A 584 -24.90 37.46 -24.09
CA ALA A 584 -24.04 37.66 -25.24
C ALA A 584 -23.75 39.14 -25.57
N ASN A 585 -24.56 40.07 -25.05
CA ASN A 585 -24.28 41.50 -25.14
C ASN A 585 -22.99 41.88 -24.41
N CYS A 586 -22.62 41.14 -23.37
CA CYS A 586 -21.43 41.42 -22.56
C CYS A 586 -20.42 40.26 -22.55
N HIS A 587 -20.85 39.04 -22.82
CA HIS A 587 -20.02 37.83 -22.73
C HIS A 587 -19.94 37.05 -24.04
N THR A 588 -18.84 36.35 -24.27
CA THR A 588 -18.76 35.40 -25.39
C THR A 588 -19.33 34.05 -24.96
N TYR A 589 -20.49 33.67 -25.51
CA TYR A 589 -21.08 32.34 -25.31
C TYR A 589 -21.45 31.69 -26.65
N THR A 590 -20.95 30.48 -26.88
CA THR A 590 -21.30 29.68 -28.08
C THR A 590 -22.19 28.49 -27.71
N ASN A 591 -21.72 27.63 -26.80
CA ASN A 591 -22.49 26.51 -26.21
C ASN A 591 -21.76 25.96 -24.97
N ASP A 592 -22.43 25.07 -24.24
CA ASP A 592 -21.93 24.34 -23.05
C ASP A 592 -20.67 23.49 -23.34
N LEU A 593 -20.54 23.00 -24.58
CA LEU A 593 -19.40 22.23 -25.05
C LEU A 593 -18.23 23.07 -25.59
N ALA A 594 -18.35 24.39 -25.64
CA ALA A 594 -17.27 25.26 -26.09
C ALA A 594 -16.07 25.23 -25.11
N ALA A 595 -14.85 25.33 -25.64
CA ALA A 595 -13.64 25.39 -24.81
C ALA A 595 -13.67 26.62 -23.89
N THR A 596 -14.20 27.75 -24.39
CA THR A 596 -14.36 29.00 -23.65
C THR A 596 -15.37 28.94 -22.49
N HIS A 597 -16.21 27.90 -22.41
CA HIS A 597 -17.12 27.74 -21.28
C HIS A 597 -16.47 27.07 -20.07
N VAL A 598 -15.34 26.37 -20.27
CA VAL A 598 -14.66 25.55 -19.25
C VAL A 598 -13.18 25.91 -19.10
N ASN A 599 -12.75 27.08 -19.60
CA ASN A 599 -11.34 27.49 -19.60
C ASN A 599 -10.88 28.18 -18.32
N GLY A 600 -11.77 28.44 -17.35
CA GLY A 600 -11.44 29.23 -16.15
C GLY A 600 -11.68 30.74 -16.31
N GLY A 601 -11.94 31.20 -17.53
CA GLY A 601 -12.11 32.61 -17.88
C GLY A 601 -13.57 33.04 -17.98
N ILE A 602 -13.83 34.30 -17.67
CA ILE A 602 -15.08 34.98 -18.03
C ILE A 602 -14.77 35.89 -19.20
N GLU A 603 -15.19 35.50 -20.39
CA GLU A 603 -14.93 36.27 -21.60
C GLU A 603 -15.86 37.47 -21.65
N VAL A 604 -15.31 38.69 -21.60
CA VAL A 604 -16.08 39.96 -21.63
C VAL A 604 -15.78 40.73 -22.92
N VAL A 605 -16.83 41.17 -23.60
CA VAL A 605 -16.75 41.96 -24.84
C VAL A 605 -16.94 43.45 -24.52
N ALA A 606 -15.87 44.10 -24.03
CA ALA A 606 -15.91 45.49 -23.56
C ALA A 606 -16.41 46.49 -24.62
N ALA A 607 -16.13 46.24 -25.90
CA ALA A 607 -16.55 47.07 -27.02
C ALA A 607 -18.08 47.22 -27.13
N ASN A 608 -18.85 46.22 -26.70
CA ASN A 608 -20.32 46.27 -26.78
C ASN A 608 -20.92 47.31 -25.81
N CYS A 609 -20.19 47.70 -24.77
CA CYS A 609 -20.70 48.54 -23.70
C CYS A 609 -20.47 50.04 -23.96
N THR A 610 -19.32 50.39 -24.54
CA THR A 610 -18.94 51.78 -24.84
C THR A 610 -19.47 52.29 -26.17
N THR A 611 -19.93 51.40 -27.06
CA THR A 611 -20.45 51.80 -28.39
C THR A 611 -21.77 52.58 -28.31
N SER A 612 -22.64 52.23 -27.36
CA SER A 612 -24.02 52.75 -27.30
C SER A 612 -24.40 53.33 -25.94
N CYS A 613 -24.14 52.60 -24.85
CA CYS A 613 -24.68 52.93 -23.53
C CYS A 613 -23.70 53.75 -22.67
N HIS A 614 -22.42 53.38 -22.61
CA HIS A 614 -21.43 54.00 -21.72
C HIS A 614 -20.31 54.74 -22.47
N LYS A 615 -20.66 55.78 -23.25
CA LYS A 615 -19.70 56.48 -24.12
C LYS A 615 -18.63 57.30 -23.38
N GLN A 616 -18.91 57.76 -22.17
CA GLN A 616 -17.95 58.50 -21.33
C GLN A 616 -17.10 57.60 -20.42
N SER A 617 -17.07 56.29 -20.71
CA SER A 617 -16.51 55.22 -19.84
C SER A 617 -17.32 55.02 -18.56
N ALA A 618 -17.51 53.76 -18.16
CA ALA A 618 -18.21 53.40 -16.93
C ALA A 618 -17.31 52.55 -16.03
N VAL A 619 -17.40 52.79 -14.72
CA VAL A 619 -16.77 51.95 -13.70
C VAL A 619 -17.75 50.85 -13.33
N TRP A 620 -17.44 49.61 -13.70
CA TRP A 620 -18.31 48.44 -13.51
C TRP A 620 -18.65 48.12 -12.05
N THR A 621 -17.84 48.62 -11.11
CA THR A 621 -18.03 48.48 -9.66
C THR A 621 -18.71 49.70 -9.02
N GLY A 622 -18.97 50.78 -9.78
CA GLY A 622 -19.39 52.08 -9.27
C GLY A 622 -20.89 52.23 -8.99
N GLY A 623 -21.69 51.18 -9.18
CA GLY A 623 -23.13 51.22 -8.96
C GLY A 623 -23.85 52.07 -10.02
N ARG A 624 -24.84 52.87 -9.59
CA ARG A 624 -25.62 53.73 -10.47
C ARG A 624 -24.73 54.79 -11.14
N VAL A 625 -24.80 54.88 -12.45
CA VAL A 625 -24.10 55.93 -13.22
C VAL A 625 -24.78 57.29 -13.05
N THR A 626 -24.00 58.38 -13.12
CA THR A 626 -24.55 59.74 -13.08
C THR A 626 -25.29 60.06 -14.38
N CYS A 627 -26.27 60.97 -14.33
CA CYS A 627 -27.02 61.37 -15.52
C CYS A 627 -26.07 61.97 -16.57
N GLU A 628 -25.10 62.74 -16.11
CA GLU A 628 -24.09 63.43 -16.91
C GLU A 628 -23.23 62.47 -17.73
N SER A 629 -23.03 61.23 -17.25
CA SER A 629 -22.26 60.21 -17.98
C SER A 629 -22.91 59.79 -19.31
N CYS A 630 -24.21 60.03 -19.47
CA CYS A 630 -24.95 59.78 -20.70
C CYS A 630 -25.34 61.09 -21.43
N HIS A 631 -25.60 62.15 -20.67
CA HIS A 631 -26.21 63.40 -21.14
C HIS A 631 -25.20 64.54 -21.40
N THR A 632 -23.90 64.28 -21.21
CA THR A 632 -22.79 65.16 -21.63
C THR A 632 -22.08 64.55 -22.84
N ALA A 633 -21.50 65.39 -23.70
CA ALA A 633 -20.81 64.89 -24.89
C ALA A 633 -19.54 64.09 -24.50
N PRO A 634 -19.28 62.90 -25.10
CA PRO A 634 -20.07 62.22 -26.12
C PRO A 634 -21.37 61.58 -25.58
N LEU A 635 -22.51 61.93 -26.20
CA LEU A 635 -23.84 61.52 -25.76
C LEU A 635 -24.10 60.03 -26.04
N SER A 636 -24.59 59.31 -25.04
CA SER A 636 -25.04 57.93 -25.21
C SER A 636 -26.20 57.82 -26.17
N VAL A 637 -26.27 56.69 -26.88
CA VAL A 637 -27.32 56.39 -27.88
C VAL A 637 -27.90 55.02 -27.56
N ILE A 638 -29.14 55.01 -27.08
CA ILE A 638 -29.83 53.79 -26.64
C ILE A 638 -31.04 53.55 -27.53
N GLY A 639 -31.12 52.38 -28.17
CA GLY A 639 -32.20 52.05 -29.10
C GLY A 639 -32.31 53.04 -30.28
N GLY A 640 -31.17 53.58 -30.74
CA GLY A 640 -31.11 54.60 -31.79
C GLY A 640 -31.48 56.02 -31.35
N LYS A 641 -31.80 56.23 -30.06
CA LYS A 641 -32.17 57.55 -29.52
C LYS A 641 -31.00 58.16 -28.76
N THR A 642 -30.57 59.34 -29.20
CA THR A 642 -29.46 60.09 -28.57
C THR A 642 -29.94 60.75 -27.30
N ALA A 643 -29.18 60.60 -26.21
CA ALA A 643 -29.45 61.28 -24.96
C ALA A 643 -29.50 62.82 -25.17
N PRO A 644 -30.53 63.53 -24.68
CA PRO A 644 -30.61 64.97 -24.83
C PRO A 644 -29.51 65.66 -24.02
N ALA A 645 -28.77 66.55 -24.67
CA ALA A 645 -27.79 67.40 -24.01
C ALA A 645 -28.47 68.63 -23.38
N LYS A 646 -28.24 68.85 -22.08
CA LYS A 646 -28.65 70.06 -21.36
C LYS A 646 -27.43 70.87 -20.95
N ALA A 647 -26.60 71.24 -21.93
CA ALA A 647 -25.32 71.91 -21.73
C ALA A 647 -25.41 73.22 -20.92
N ASN A 648 -26.55 73.92 -21.03
CA ASN A 648 -26.80 75.16 -20.30
C ASN A 648 -27.17 74.96 -18.83
N PHE A 649 -27.41 73.72 -18.37
CA PHE A 649 -27.90 73.46 -17.01
C PHE A 649 -26.92 74.01 -15.97
N ASN A 650 -25.64 73.68 -16.11
CA ASN A 650 -24.58 74.15 -15.21
C ASN A 650 -24.11 75.58 -15.53
N ALA A 651 -24.32 76.05 -16.76
CA ALA A 651 -23.79 77.34 -17.21
C ALA A 651 -24.76 78.52 -16.97
N SER A 652 -26.06 78.32 -17.16
CA SER A 652 -27.11 79.36 -17.10
C SER A 652 -28.45 78.88 -16.50
N GLY A 653 -28.55 77.61 -16.13
CA GLY A 653 -29.77 76.99 -15.58
C GLY A 653 -29.73 76.76 -14.07
N HIS A 654 -30.64 75.89 -13.60
CA HIS A 654 -30.68 75.48 -12.20
C HIS A 654 -29.48 74.62 -11.77
N GLY A 655 -28.52 74.28 -12.63
CA GLY A 655 -27.29 73.55 -12.24
C GLY A 655 -26.10 74.46 -11.90
N GLN A 656 -26.25 75.79 -11.95
CA GLN A 656 -25.15 76.73 -11.73
C GLN A 656 -24.52 76.64 -10.34
N GLU A 657 -23.19 76.56 -10.25
CA GLU A 657 -22.48 76.68 -8.97
C GLU A 657 -22.69 78.06 -8.33
N GLY A 658 -22.97 78.08 -7.02
CA GLY A 658 -23.10 79.31 -6.24
C GLY A 658 -22.63 79.05 -4.81
N ALA A 659 -21.99 80.04 -4.18
CA ALA A 659 -21.43 79.90 -2.85
C ALA A 659 -22.51 79.51 -1.81
N ASN A 660 -22.43 78.27 -1.30
CA ASN A 660 -23.29 77.66 -0.26
C ASN A 660 -24.65 77.05 -0.70
N TYR A 661 -24.80 76.51 -1.92
CA TYR A 661 -26.14 76.13 -2.44
C TYR A 661 -26.24 74.79 -3.21
N ASP A 662 -25.70 73.69 -2.70
CA ASP A 662 -25.69 72.41 -3.44
C ASP A 662 -26.98 71.56 -3.32
N ALA A 663 -27.81 71.78 -2.29
CA ALA A 663 -28.84 70.80 -1.92
C ALA A 663 -30.14 70.77 -2.76
N SER A 664 -30.34 71.66 -3.75
CA SER A 664 -31.64 71.79 -4.46
C SER A 664 -31.58 71.59 -5.98
N ARG A 665 -30.45 71.11 -6.54
CA ARG A 665 -30.08 71.38 -7.94
C ARG A 665 -29.49 70.20 -8.73
N THR A 666 -29.76 68.97 -8.32
CA THR A 666 -29.39 67.75 -9.07
C THR A 666 -30.51 67.28 -10.00
N CYS A 667 -30.20 66.50 -11.04
CA CYS A 667 -31.21 66.03 -12.00
C CYS A 667 -32.35 65.25 -11.33
N ASP A 668 -32.02 64.42 -10.33
CA ASP A 668 -32.95 63.58 -9.56
C ASP A 668 -33.85 64.37 -8.59
N SER A 669 -33.52 65.63 -8.28
CA SER A 669 -34.41 66.54 -7.54
C SER A 669 -35.69 66.87 -8.33
N CYS A 670 -35.64 66.74 -9.66
CA CYS A 670 -36.75 67.05 -10.56
C CYS A 670 -37.23 65.82 -11.36
N HIS A 671 -36.33 64.88 -11.63
CA HIS A 671 -36.57 63.71 -12.47
C HIS A 671 -36.53 62.42 -11.66
N ASP A 672 -37.45 61.49 -11.93
CA ASP A 672 -37.44 60.19 -11.28
C ASP A 672 -36.29 59.35 -11.84
N ALA A 673 -35.25 59.16 -11.03
CA ALA A 673 -34.06 58.41 -11.40
C ALA A 673 -34.31 56.90 -11.63
N ASN A 674 -35.49 56.38 -11.32
CA ASN A 674 -35.89 54.98 -11.58
C ASN A 674 -36.87 54.85 -12.75
N SER A 675 -37.15 55.93 -13.48
CA SER A 675 -38.01 55.89 -14.65
C SER A 675 -37.28 55.50 -15.93
N GLY A 676 -38.05 55.25 -16.98
CA GLY A 676 -37.51 54.94 -18.30
C GLY A 676 -36.55 56.02 -18.81
N HIS A 677 -35.59 55.61 -19.64
CA HIS A 677 -34.52 56.46 -20.17
C HIS A 677 -35.05 57.79 -20.75
N ILE A 678 -34.46 58.90 -20.29
CA ILE A 678 -34.74 60.26 -20.73
C ILE A 678 -34.15 60.43 -22.14
N ASP A 679 -34.94 60.21 -23.19
CA ASP A 679 -34.48 60.32 -24.59
C ASP A 679 -34.90 61.62 -25.29
N GLY A 680 -35.60 62.51 -24.60
CA GLY A 680 -36.12 63.77 -25.13
C GLY A 680 -37.22 63.66 -26.19
N VAL A 681 -37.59 62.44 -26.63
CA VAL A 681 -38.51 62.21 -27.76
C VAL A 681 -39.77 61.46 -27.33
N SER A 682 -39.62 60.46 -26.45
CA SER A 682 -40.70 59.53 -26.10
C SER A 682 -41.61 60.04 -24.98
N GLY A 683 -41.36 61.24 -24.45
CA GLY A 683 -42.08 61.77 -23.28
C GLY A 683 -41.74 61.06 -21.96
N ASN A 684 -40.71 60.21 -21.96
CA ASN A 684 -40.31 59.36 -20.82
C ASN A 684 -39.67 60.12 -19.65
N GLN A 685 -39.66 61.47 -19.68
CA GLN A 685 -39.04 62.30 -18.65
C GLN A 685 -39.95 62.43 -17.43
N LYS A 686 -40.25 61.32 -16.76
CA LYS A 686 -41.09 61.32 -15.56
C LYS A 686 -40.44 62.20 -14.50
N ARG A 687 -41.22 63.15 -14.00
CA ARG A 687 -40.81 64.09 -12.96
C ARG A 687 -41.29 63.60 -11.61
N VAL A 688 -40.54 63.89 -10.55
CA VAL A 688 -40.93 63.53 -9.17
C VAL A 688 -42.17 64.31 -8.69
N ALA A 689 -42.54 65.37 -9.41
CA ALA A 689 -43.74 66.18 -9.20
C ALA A 689 -44.26 66.74 -10.53
N VAL A 690 -45.51 67.20 -10.54
CA VAL A 690 -46.13 67.85 -11.71
C VAL A 690 -45.36 69.14 -12.04
N ASN A 691 -45.03 69.35 -13.32
CA ASN A 691 -44.31 70.55 -13.77
C ASN A 691 -45.27 71.74 -13.90
N ASP A 692 -45.59 72.36 -12.78
CA ASP A 692 -46.42 73.57 -12.68
C ASP A 692 -45.87 74.53 -11.61
N ASN A 693 -46.60 75.62 -11.34
CA ASN A 693 -46.19 76.62 -10.37
C ASN A 693 -46.11 76.08 -8.93
N THR A 694 -46.79 74.98 -8.61
CA THR A 694 -46.72 74.38 -7.27
C THR A 694 -45.34 73.76 -7.02
N LEU A 695 -44.75 73.12 -8.03
CA LEU A 695 -43.36 72.63 -7.98
C LEU A 695 -42.38 73.80 -7.79
N CYS A 696 -42.55 74.88 -8.56
CA CYS A 696 -41.70 76.06 -8.43
C CYS A 696 -41.82 76.68 -7.03
N ALA A 697 -43.04 76.87 -6.54
CA ALA A 697 -43.31 77.45 -5.22
C ALA A 697 -42.78 76.57 -4.08
N GLY A 698 -42.85 75.24 -4.21
CA GLY A 698 -42.33 74.28 -3.23
C GLY A 698 -40.82 74.36 -2.99
N CYS A 699 -40.07 74.99 -3.91
CA CYS A 699 -38.66 75.31 -3.74
C CYS A 699 -38.45 76.80 -3.44
N HIS A 700 -39.06 77.70 -4.22
CA HIS A 700 -38.82 79.13 -4.09
C HIS A 700 -39.44 79.78 -2.84
N ASN A 701 -40.41 79.15 -2.19
CA ASN A 701 -40.98 79.64 -0.92
C ASN A 701 -40.30 79.01 0.31
N ASP A 702 -39.33 78.12 0.10
CA ASP A 702 -38.61 77.44 1.15
C ASP A 702 -37.26 78.12 1.40
N ALA A 703 -37.11 78.67 2.61
CA ALA A 703 -35.90 79.35 3.07
C ALA A 703 -34.66 78.44 3.11
N VAL A 704 -34.86 77.13 3.25
CA VAL A 704 -33.80 76.13 3.29
C VAL A 704 -33.32 75.80 1.87
N LYS A 705 -34.25 75.72 0.91
CA LYS A 705 -33.93 75.36 -0.50
C LYS A 705 -33.46 76.56 -1.34
N VAL A 706 -33.96 77.77 -1.03
CA VAL A 706 -33.53 79.03 -1.66
C VAL A 706 -33.15 80.05 -0.58
N PRO A 707 -31.92 80.02 -0.03
CA PRO A 707 -31.55 80.93 1.06
C PRO A 707 -31.37 82.39 0.61
N THR A 708 -31.16 82.63 -0.70
CA THR A 708 -31.11 83.98 -1.27
C THR A 708 -32.48 84.67 -1.16
N VAL A 709 -32.61 85.64 -0.26
CA VAL A 709 -33.87 86.39 -0.01
C VAL A 709 -34.47 86.96 -1.31
N ALA A 710 -33.64 87.55 -2.18
CA ALA A 710 -34.07 88.18 -3.43
C ALA A 710 -34.61 87.20 -4.50
N ARG A 711 -34.47 85.88 -4.28
CA ARG A 711 -34.96 84.83 -5.18
C ARG A 711 -36.04 83.96 -4.54
N ARG A 712 -36.50 84.34 -3.35
CA ARG A 712 -37.60 83.68 -2.62
C ARG A 712 -38.94 84.34 -2.87
N ASN A 713 -40.01 83.58 -2.66
CA ASN A 713 -41.39 84.06 -2.74
C ASN A 713 -41.64 84.84 -4.05
N VAL A 714 -41.06 84.35 -5.14
CA VAL A 714 -41.18 84.98 -6.46
C VAL A 714 -42.64 84.93 -6.90
N ALA A 715 -43.23 86.10 -7.10
CA ALA A 715 -44.60 86.19 -7.54
C ALA A 715 -44.71 85.77 -9.01
N THR A 716 -45.77 85.03 -9.33
CA THR A 716 -46.16 84.82 -10.73
C THR A 716 -46.80 86.11 -11.24
N HIS A 717 -46.73 86.36 -12.55
CA HIS A 717 -47.60 87.37 -13.15
C HIS A 717 -49.06 86.93 -12.97
N ALA A 718 -49.99 87.88 -12.89
CA ALA A 718 -51.40 87.61 -12.57
C ALA A 718 -51.92 86.39 -13.35
N THR A 719 -52.37 85.36 -12.64
CA THR A 719 -52.83 84.08 -13.22
C THR A 719 -54.27 84.16 -13.74
N ALA A 720 -54.91 85.34 -13.71
CA ALA A 720 -56.25 85.54 -14.23
C ALA A 720 -56.49 86.99 -14.67
N LEU A 721 -56.35 87.23 -15.98
CA LEU A 721 -57.14 88.20 -16.75
C LEU A 721 -57.10 87.76 -18.23
N GLY A 722 -57.77 86.64 -18.55
CA GLY A 722 -57.89 86.09 -19.91
C GLY A 722 -57.64 84.57 -20.04
N VAL A 723 -57.66 84.06 -21.28
CA VAL A 723 -57.65 82.64 -21.70
C VAL A 723 -56.26 81.97 -21.63
N TYR A 724 -55.24 82.60 -21.03
CA TYR A 724 -53.84 82.13 -21.10
C TYR A 724 -53.25 81.75 -19.73
N ASP A 725 -52.63 80.58 -19.65
CA ASP A 725 -51.90 80.09 -18.47
C ASP A 725 -50.54 80.80 -18.34
N MET A 726 -50.36 81.60 -17.28
CA MET A 726 -49.14 82.36 -16.98
C MET A 726 -48.17 81.61 -16.06
N GLY A 727 -48.07 80.29 -16.23
CA GLY A 727 -47.14 79.46 -15.47
C GLY A 727 -45.66 79.80 -15.70
N CYS A 728 -44.82 79.68 -14.66
CA CYS A 728 -43.38 79.95 -14.72
C CYS A 728 -42.69 79.19 -15.87
N LYS A 729 -43.10 77.93 -16.09
CA LYS A 729 -42.57 77.04 -17.14
C LYS A 729 -42.82 77.52 -18.58
N VAL A 730 -43.78 78.42 -18.78
CA VAL A 730 -44.08 78.99 -20.11
C VAL A 730 -42.94 79.92 -20.51
N CYS A 731 -42.44 80.70 -19.55
CA CYS A 731 -41.43 81.72 -19.77
C CYS A 731 -40.01 81.28 -19.43
N HIS A 732 -39.84 80.34 -18.51
CA HIS A 732 -38.52 79.91 -18.04
C HIS A 732 -38.19 78.48 -18.47
N ASP A 733 -36.96 78.24 -18.93
CA ASP A 733 -36.39 76.90 -19.06
C ASP A 733 -35.48 76.63 -17.87
N VAL A 734 -35.90 75.72 -17.00
CA VAL A 734 -35.15 75.32 -15.81
C VAL A 734 -33.76 74.77 -16.13
N HIS A 735 -33.53 74.30 -17.36
CA HIS A 735 -32.23 73.84 -17.83
C HIS A 735 -31.31 74.95 -18.33
N GLY A 736 -31.72 76.22 -18.28
CA GLY A 736 -30.91 77.36 -18.69
C GLY A 736 -31.17 77.80 -20.13
N THR A 737 -30.98 79.09 -20.37
CA THR A 737 -31.10 79.75 -21.68
C THR A 737 -29.89 80.65 -21.93
N GLY A 738 -29.89 81.47 -22.98
CA GLY A 738 -28.81 82.44 -23.22
C GLY A 738 -28.67 83.53 -22.15
N ASN A 739 -29.56 83.59 -21.16
CA ASN A 739 -29.53 84.55 -20.06
C ASN A 739 -29.59 83.87 -18.68
N ARG A 740 -29.06 84.56 -17.66
CA ARG A 740 -29.02 84.08 -16.26
C ARG A 740 -30.40 84.05 -15.57
N GLY A 741 -31.41 84.66 -16.18
CA GLY A 741 -32.79 84.62 -15.72
C GLY A 741 -33.54 83.37 -16.18
N MET A 742 -32.89 82.49 -16.95
CA MET A 742 -33.49 81.29 -17.53
C MET A 742 -34.71 81.59 -18.43
N VAL A 743 -34.87 82.85 -18.86
CA VAL A 743 -36.01 83.27 -19.69
C VAL A 743 -35.78 82.74 -21.09
N ARG A 744 -36.80 82.09 -21.66
CA ARG A 744 -36.76 81.60 -23.04
C ARG A 744 -36.56 82.76 -24.00
N THR A 745 -35.78 82.52 -25.04
CA THR A 745 -35.55 83.48 -26.14
C THR A 745 -36.76 83.63 -27.05
N SER A 746 -37.81 82.85 -26.82
CA SER A 746 -39.09 83.00 -27.52
C SER A 746 -40.21 82.54 -26.59
N LEU A 747 -41.25 83.36 -26.49
CA LEU A 747 -42.42 83.14 -25.66
C LEU A 747 -43.66 83.04 -26.56
N THR A 748 -44.49 82.02 -26.32
CA THR A 748 -45.71 81.78 -27.10
C THR A 748 -46.92 81.87 -26.17
N PHE A 749 -47.85 82.77 -26.49
CA PHE A 749 -49.12 82.94 -25.79
C PHE A 749 -50.26 82.75 -26.81
N GLY A 750 -50.84 81.56 -26.87
CA GLY A 750 -51.81 81.21 -27.91
C GLY A 750 -51.17 81.25 -29.31
N THR A 751 -51.70 82.07 -30.21
CA THR A 751 -51.16 82.27 -31.57
C THR A 751 -50.11 83.38 -31.65
N LEU A 752 -49.87 84.12 -30.57
CA LEU A 752 -48.91 85.22 -30.52
C LEU A 752 -47.55 84.69 -30.08
N THR A 753 -46.51 85.00 -30.85
CA THR A 753 -45.12 84.68 -30.51
C THR A 753 -44.32 85.97 -30.37
N SER A 754 -43.62 86.12 -29.25
CA SER A 754 -42.65 87.20 -29.00
C SER A 754 -41.25 86.59 -28.91
N THR A 755 -40.31 87.14 -29.67
CA THR A 755 -38.88 86.81 -29.61
C THR A 755 -38.13 87.80 -28.75
#